data_AF-A0A8T6VFK9-F1
#
_entry.id   AF-A0A8T6VFK9-F1
#
_cell.length_a   1.000
_cell.length_b   1.000
_cell.length_c   1.000
_cell.angle_alpha   90.00
_cell.angle_beta   90.00
_cell.angle_gamma   90.00
#
_symmetry.space_group_name_H-M   'P 1'
#
loop_
_entity.id
_entity.type
_entity.pdbx_description
1 polymer ?
#
loop_
_entity_poly.entity_id
_entity_poly.type
_entity_poly.pdbx_seq_one_letter_code
_entity_poly.pdbx_strand_id
1 'polypeptide(L)'
;MRVPLLREIWVIGIVILFLVASWTVVLSRNTSVVAAGATIYVDADNVTGPWDGSPTYPYQNLTSGLTHASNGDTVVVLGGTYSENVVVNKSVTLTGESKPVIDGMSGLYGLNITVNNVTVQGFNITNADFGVYTNASGVSVLSNIFWYDNYGFYWNVSESSLAEDYTLYASTIKYNEFYLNTDNAAVFVFVTLDYSSNVGYDVDVGDIAICSNAFYMDGTGATGIDVEYFYVEALYGGTISFGVFNMSENTMYGGAYGIDFWGYLEDLRDVQASVGDVIIANNVLVNQSFGGMYFDYYDGDYWDGNTVGTYGDLVITDNTITSVHDADGIYLLDVGYWNDFYDSARLEVGNVYLEENDIHVGGDGIYFEGYMVGAYMEDNSSFTMGDISVKNNMITSGSDGIYVYLDGFGYYIYGNSSFSMGHIQFNDNSISSGNSGIYVEYLDSFGEYMGGTSSFAMSNIEFSGNTITSGYEGIYIYMYDFGYDIEDSSSFTMGSILVNDNTINSAGDGIYVDHIEYFGYDMSGNSSFTMGNIEFCRNIVNSTYYGIYVDYLYDFGDEMYDYASFVMGDILVNNNNITSDSDGIHVFYIEYFGEYMYNTSTFTMGNIEFNDNIINSDDNGIYAYELGYCGNYMYGTSSFTMGRIEFSGNVINSTNYGVYVNDFYEFGYEMYDNSSFTLGSIHVNSNTINSGSHGIDLYNFEYFGEALHGSSSWSMGTIQSNDNQINSKGHGMYIGYIDYFGVDMTGNSSLTMGNIE
;
A
#
# COMPACT_ATOMS: atom_id res chain seq x y z
N MET A 1 -7.74 -38.98 -35.58
CA MET A 1 -8.27 -38.31 -36.79
C MET A 1 -9.32 -37.32 -36.32
N ARG A 2 -9.07 -36.02 -36.54
CA ARG A 2 -9.91 -34.82 -36.31
C ARG A 2 -10.15 -34.32 -34.87
N VAL A 3 -9.36 -33.30 -34.54
CA VAL A 3 -9.63 -32.12 -33.66
C VAL A 3 -10.65 -31.20 -34.38
N PRO A 4 -11.43 -30.30 -33.71
CA PRO A 4 -10.96 -28.98 -33.22
C PRO A 4 -11.46 -28.63 -31.78
N LEU A 5 -10.69 -28.04 -30.86
CA LEU A 5 -10.16 -26.66 -30.76
C LEU A 5 -11.26 -25.59 -30.72
N LEU A 6 -11.72 -25.23 -29.50
CA LEU A 6 -12.49 -24.02 -29.15
C LEU A 6 -12.81 -24.02 -27.63
N ARG A 7 -11.82 -23.67 -26.79
CA ARG A 7 -12.04 -23.26 -25.39
C ARG A 7 -10.77 -22.62 -24.78
N GLU A 8 -10.21 -21.62 -25.46
CA GLU A 8 -9.15 -20.73 -24.95
C GLU A 8 -9.29 -19.36 -25.66
N ILE A 9 -10.27 -18.51 -25.27
CA ILE A 9 -10.38 -17.10 -25.73
C ILE A 9 -10.96 -16.21 -24.61
N TRP A 10 -10.60 -16.38 -23.33
CA TRP A 10 -11.06 -15.44 -22.28
C TRP A 10 -9.98 -15.03 -21.26
N VAL A 11 -8.70 -15.19 -21.60
CA VAL A 11 -7.56 -14.71 -20.76
C VAL A 11 -6.54 -13.88 -21.58
N ILE A 12 -6.93 -13.38 -22.76
CA ILE A 12 -6.11 -12.42 -23.53
C ILE A 12 -7.01 -11.24 -23.90
N GLY A 13 -7.58 -10.60 -22.87
CA GLY A 13 -8.53 -9.50 -23.00
C GLY A 13 -8.15 -8.22 -22.23
N ILE A 14 -7.13 -8.26 -21.36
CA ILE A 14 -6.76 -7.13 -20.49
C ILE A 14 -5.37 -6.55 -20.82
N VAL A 15 -4.50 -7.27 -21.54
CA VAL A 15 -3.17 -6.75 -21.96
C VAL A 15 -3.19 -6.03 -23.34
N ILE A 16 -4.36 -5.86 -23.97
CA ILE A 16 -4.49 -5.15 -25.27
C ILE A 16 -5.39 -3.90 -25.18
N LEU A 17 -5.82 -3.49 -23.97
CA LEU A 17 -6.59 -2.24 -23.81
C LEU A 17 -5.74 -0.99 -23.51
N PHE A 18 -4.42 -1.12 -23.29
CA PHE A 18 -3.50 0.01 -23.09
C PHE A 18 -2.71 0.44 -24.35
N LEU A 19 -2.96 -0.15 -25.52
CA LEU A 19 -2.22 0.17 -26.76
C LEU A 19 -3.04 0.89 -27.86
N VAL A 20 -4.27 1.35 -27.59
CA VAL A 20 -5.11 2.04 -28.61
C VAL A 20 -5.79 3.34 -28.13
N ALA A 21 -5.43 3.88 -26.96
CA ALA A 21 -5.90 5.22 -26.54
C ALA A 21 -5.03 6.38 -27.05
N SER A 22 -3.95 6.11 -27.78
CA SER A 22 -3.19 7.11 -28.52
C SER A 22 -3.62 7.10 -29.99
N TRP A 23 -4.76 7.71 -30.32
CA TRP A 23 -5.01 8.34 -31.62
C TRP A 23 -6.37 9.04 -31.63
N THR A 24 -6.34 10.35 -31.39
CA THR A 24 -6.98 11.44 -32.18
C THR A 24 -7.53 12.58 -31.33
N VAL A 25 -6.64 13.42 -30.80
CA VAL A 25 -6.83 14.88 -30.80
C VAL A 25 -5.54 15.52 -31.29
N VAL A 26 -5.33 15.50 -32.61
CA VAL A 26 -4.37 16.42 -33.25
C VAL A 26 -5.09 17.76 -33.38
N LEU A 27 -4.99 18.59 -32.34
CA LEU A 27 -5.19 20.01 -32.50
C LEU A 27 -4.02 20.54 -33.36
N SER A 28 -4.39 21.25 -34.42
CA SER A 28 -3.51 21.70 -35.49
C SER A 28 -2.35 22.54 -34.97
N ARG A 29 -1.20 21.92 -34.70
CA ARG A 29 0.08 22.62 -34.67
C ARG A 29 0.50 22.86 -36.12
N ASN A 30 0.73 24.13 -36.46
CA ASN A 30 1.29 24.52 -37.74
C ASN A 30 2.58 23.71 -37.97
N THR A 31 2.54 22.74 -38.88
CA THR A 31 3.76 22.04 -39.33
C THR A 31 4.57 23.03 -40.16
N SER A 32 5.41 23.82 -39.51
CA SER A 32 6.61 24.34 -40.14
C SER A 32 7.41 23.13 -40.60
N VAL A 33 7.54 22.95 -41.91
CA VAL A 33 8.46 21.98 -42.50
C VAL A 33 9.86 22.39 -42.04
N VAL A 34 10.36 21.80 -40.94
CA VAL A 34 11.75 21.97 -40.52
C VAL A 34 12.59 21.31 -41.61
N ALA A 35 13.43 22.10 -42.27
CA ALA A 35 14.39 21.56 -43.23
C ALA A 35 15.26 20.53 -42.50
N ALA A 36 15.49 19.36 -43.10
CA ALA A 36 16.40 18.36 -42.53
C ALA A 36 17.77 19.02 -42.27
N GLY A 37 18.27 18.91 -41.04
CA GLY A 37 19.57 19.46 -40.66
C GLY A 37 20.70 18.84 -41.49
N ALA A 38 21.80 19.57 -41.58
CA ALA A 38 23.01 19.10 -42.24
C ALA A 38 23.68 17.98 -41.42
N THR A 39 24.46 17.15 -42.09
CA THR A 39 25.33 16.16 -41.44
C THR A 39 26.76 16.67 -41.46
N ILE A 40 27.40 16.72 -40.28
CA ILE A 40 28.77 17.18 -40.07
C ILE A 40 29.59 16.00 -39.55
N TYR A 41 30.79 15.78 -40.10
CA TYR A 41 31.66 14.68 -39.72
C TYR A 41 32.84 15.18 -38.86
N VAL A 42 33.17 14.41 -37.83
CA VAL A 42 34.29 14.64 -36.91
C VAL A 42 35.16 13.38 -36.87
N ASP A 43 36.48 13.54 -36.97
CA ASP A 43 37.47 12.46 -37.00
C ASP A 43 38.79 12.92 -36.37
N ALA A 44 39.18 12.28 -35.26
CA ALA A 44 40.43 12.58 -34.56
C ALA A 44 41.68 12.37 -35.45
N ASP A 45 41.58 11.51 -36.48
CA ASP A 45 42.69 11.20 -37.39
C ASP A 45 42.91 12.28 -38.47
N ASN A 46 41.95 13.19 -38.71
CA ASN A 46 42.12 14.29 -39.68
C ASN A 46 42.94 15.46 -39.08
N VAL A 47 44.22 15.21 -38.84
CA VAL A 47 45.12 16.18 -38.17
C VAL A 47 45.68 17.29 -39.07
N THR A 48 45.52 17.20 -40.40
CA THR A 48 46.12 18.14 -41.37
C THR A 48 45.13 19.02 -42.11
N GLY A 49 43.84 18.73 -42.01
CA GLY A 49 42.81 19.35 -42.82
C GLY A 49 42.90 19.02 -44.31
N PRO A 50 42.06 19.66 -45.16
CA PRO A 50 41.09 20.68 -44.78
C PRO A 50 39.99 20.15 -43.85
N TRP A 51 39.34 21.06 -43.14
CA TRP A 51 38.28 20.79 -42.16
C TRP A 51 37.02 21.53 -42.60
N ASP A 52 36.21 20.89 -43.44
CA ASP A 52 34.95 21.46 -43.95
C ASP A 52 33.71 20.68 -43.46
N GLY A 53 33.90 19.67 -42.62
CA GLY A 53 32.83 18.87 -42.03
C GLY A 53 32.22 17.84 -42.97
N SER A 54 32.72 17.70 -44.20
CA SER A 54 32.32 16.63 -45.11
C SER A 54 32.93 15.28 -44.69
N PRO A 55 32.37 14.13 -45.15
CA PRO A 55 32.98 12.82 -44.92
C PRO A 55 34.44 12.72 -45.39
N THR A 56 34.82 13.51 -46.40
CA THR A 56 36.18 13.51 -46.95
C THR A 56 37.15 14.41 -46.18
N TYR A 57 36.62 15.41 -45.48
CA TYR A 57 37.38 16.46 -44.80
C TYR A 57 36.72 16.80 -43.44
N PRO A 58 36.58 15.79 -42.54
CA PRO A 58 35.89 15.95 -41.26
C PRO A 58 36.62 16.95 -40.35
N TYR A 59 35.91 17.56 -39.40
CA TYR A 59 36.56 18.35 -38.35
C TYR A 59 37.38 17.44 -37.42
N GLN A 60 38.44 17.98 -36.82
CA GLN A 60 39.34 17.15 -36.00
C GLN A 60 38.76 16.78 -34.61
N ASN A 61 37.89 17.61 -34.03
CA ASN A 61 37.34 17.41 -32.68
C ASN A 61 35.85 17.81 -32.62
N LEU A 62 35.14 17.36 -31.57
CA LEU A 62 33.70 17.61 -31.41
C LEU A 62 33.43 19.10 -31.27
N THR A 63 34.26 19.83 -30.51
CA THR A 63 34.12 21.29 -30.34
C THR A 63 34.08 22.02 -31.69
N SER A 64 34.94 21.63 -32.64
CA SER A 64 34.97 22.22 -33.99
C SER A 64 33.76 21.83 -34.82
N GLY A 65 33.30 20.57 -34.72
CA GLY A 65 32.07 20.12 -35.38
C GLY A 65 30.84 20.88 -34.89
N LEU A 66 30.68 20.99 -33.56
CA LEU A 66 29.60 21.73 -32.90
C LEU A 66 29.61 23.23 -33.22
N THR A 67 30.79 23.84 -33.32
CA THR A 67 30.93 25.26 -33.70
C THR A 67 30.36 25.55 -35.10
N HIS A 68 30.42 24.57 -36.01
CA HIS A 68 29.91 24.70 -37.38
C HIS A 68 28.51 24.09 -37.57
N ALA A 69 27.95 23.48 -36.52
CA ALA A 69 26.61 22.95 -36.51
C ALA A 69 25.55 24.04 -36.29
N SER A 70 24.38 23.81 -36.87
CA SER A 70 23.14 24.54 -36.62
C SER A 70 22.16 23.68 -35.84
N ASN A 71 21.15 24.30 -35.23
CA ASN A 71 20.07 23.55 -34.59
C ASN A 71 19.38 22.64 -35.62
N GLY A 72 19.15 21.38 -35.26
CA GLY A 72 18.61 20.32 -36.11
C GLY A 72 19.66 19.48 -36.84
N ASP A 73 20.94 19.87 -36.81
CA ASP A 73 22.01 19.14 -37.49
C ASP A 73 22.39 17.82 -36.77
N THR A 74 23.00 16.91 -37.52
CA THR A 74 23.62 15.68 -36.98
C THR A 74 25.13 15.79 -37.06
N VAL A 75 25.82 15.57 -35.94
CA VAL A 75 27.28 15.46 -35.89
C VAL A 75 27.66 13.99 -35.74
N VAL A 76 28.23 13.42 -36.80
CA VAL A 76 28.74 12.06 -36.84
C VAL A 76 30.21 12.07 -36.42
N VAL A 77 30.53 11.36 -35.34
CA VAL A 77 31.87 11.27 -34.76
C VAL A 77 32.44 9.90 -35.07
N LEU A 78 33.50 9.83 -35.86
CA LEU A 78 34.17 8.59 -36.22
C LEU A 78 35.01 8.06 -35.05
N GLY A 79 35.33 6.77 -35.08
CA GLY A 79 36.11 6.12 -34.03
C GLY A 79 37.46 6.82 -33.78
N GLY A 80 37.72 7.14 -32.51
CA GLY A 80 38.92 7.85 -32.09
C GLY A 80 38.82 8.25 -30.61
N THR A 81 39.88 8.86 -30.06
CA THR A 81 39.88 9.44 -28.72
C THR A 81 39.90 10.96 -28.80
N TYR A 82 38.92 11.58 -28.17
CA TYR A 82 38.70 13.01 -28.12
C TYR A 82 38.90 13.51 -26.69
N SER A 83 40.12 13.95 -26.38
CA SER A 83 40.45 14.52 -25.07
C SER A 83 40.01 15.99 -25.01
N GLU A 84 38.76 16.21 -24.62
CA GLU A 84 38.13 17.53 -24.53
C GLU A 84 36.96 17.51 -23.52
N ASN A 85 36.58 18.69 -23.02
CA ASN A 85 35.37 18.87 -22.21
C ASN A 85 34.34 19.58 -23.11
N VAL A 86 33.38 18.83 -23.62
CA VAL A 86 32.53 19.27 -24.74
C VAL A 86 31.32 20.04 -24.22
N VAL A 87 31.09 21.24 -24.75
CA VAL A 87 29.87 22.01 -24.47
C VAL A 87 28.92 21.91 -25.67
N VAL A 88 27.74 21.34 -25.44
CA VAL A 88 26.68 21.20 -26.45
C VAL A 88 25.65 22.31 -26.24
N ASN A 89 25.76 23.36 -27.04
CA ASN A 89 24.90 24.55 -26.99
C ASN A 89 24.02 24.73 -28.25
N LYS A 90 23.92 23.67 -29.07
CA LYS A 90 23.02 23.56 -30.22
C LYS A 90 22.14 22.33 -30.05
N SER A 91 20.87 22.45 -30.39
CA SER A 91 19.94 21.30 -30.43
C SER A 91 20.35 20.42 -31.60
N VAL A 92 21.10 19.36 -31.35
CA VAL A 92 21.73 18.50 -32.37
C VAL A 92 21.64 17.02 -31.97
N THR A 93 21.84 16.16 -32.97
CA THR A 93 22.09 14.74 -32.74
C THR A 93 23.60 14.48 -32.83
N LEU A 94 24.24 14.14 -31.71
CA LEU A 94 25.59 13.60 -31.64
C LEU A 94 25.53 12.08 -31.78
N THR A 95 26.20 11.53 -32.80
CA THR A 95 26.24 10.08 -33.04
C THR A 95 27.68 9.60 -33.22
N GLY A 96 28.10 8.69 -32.34
CA GLY A 96 29.37 7.99 -32.45
C GLY A 96 29.29 6.76 -33.36
N GLU A 97 30.18 6.69 -34.35
CA GLU A 97 30.38 5.49 -35.16
C GLU A 97 31.53 4.67 -34.58
N SER A 98 31.26 3.42 -34.21
CA SER A 98 32.23 2.50 -33.59
C SER A 98 32.73 2.94 -32.20
N LYS A 99 31.85 3.54 -31.38
CA LYS A 99 32.12 3.90 -29.96
C LYS A 99 33.36 4.80 -29.78
N PRO A 100 33.41 6.00 -30.41
CA PRO A 100 34.45 6.97 -30.10
C PRO A 100 34.49 7.31 -28.60
N VAL A 101 35.69 7.59 -28.10
CA VAL A 101 35.97 7.91 -26.70
C VAL A 101 35.99 9.42 -26.51
N ILE A 102 35.13 9.93 -25.64
CA ILE A 102 35.20 11.29 -25.10
C ILE A 102 35.90 11.18 -23.73
N ASP A 103 37.12 11.68 -23.64
CA ASP A 103 37.93 11.66 -22.42
C ASP A 103 37.89 13.05 -21.76
N GLY A 104 37.22 13.12 -20.61
CA GLY A 104 37.03 14.33 -19.81
C GLY A 104 38.32 14.85 -19.15
N MET A 105 39.44 14.14 -19.23
CA MET A 105 40.75 14.55 -18.70
C MET A 105 40.74 14.88 -17.19
N SER A 106 39.92 14.18 -16.41
CA SER A 106 39.64 14.47 -14.99
C SER A 106 39.08 15.89 -14.77
N GLY A 107 38.37 16.40 -15.78
CA GLY A 107 37.64 17.66 -15.74
C GLY A 107 36.24 17.49 -15.17
N LEU A 108 35.52 18.61 -15.08
CA LEU A 108 34.18 18.62 -14.49
C LEU A 108 33.18 17.81 -15.32
N TYR A 109 33.29 17.83 -16.65
CA TYR A 109 32.36 17.11 -17.52
C TYR A 109 33.03 16.54 -18.77
N GLY A 110 32.56 15.37 -19.20
CA GLY A 110 32.79 14.86 -20.56
C GLY A 110 31.94 15.64 -21.56
N LEU A 111 30.63 15.70 -21.31
CA LEU A 111 29.66 16.48 -22.06
C LEU A 111 28.85 17.39 -21.12
N ASN A 112 28.79 18.67 -21.42
CA ASN A 112 27.89 19.64 -20.78
C ASN A 112 26.83 20.10 -21.79
N ILE A 113 25.60 19.66 -21.60
CA ILE A 113 24.47 19.97 -22.47
C ILE A 113 23.67 21.13 -21.87
N THR A 114 23.66 22.27 -22.57
CA THR A 114 23.07 23.53 -22.08
C THR A 114 21.89 24.00 -22.93
N VAL A 115 21.32 23.12 -23.77
CA VAL A 115 20.19 23.44 -24.65
C VAL A 115 19.30 22.23 -24.82
N ASN A 116 18.00 22.48 -24.96
CA ASN A 116 17.00 21.44 -25.07
C ASN A 116 17.10 20.66 -26.39
N ASN A 117 16.47 19.48 -26.42
CA ASN A 117 16.33 18.64 -27.61
C ASN A 117 17.69 18.23 -28.20
N VAL A 118 18.49 17.53 -27.40
CA VAL A 118 19.82 17.02 -27.77
C VAL A 118 19.82 15.50 -27.67
N THR A 119 20.36 14.83 -28.68
CA THR A 119 20.58 13.39 -28.64
C THR A 119 22.08 13.11 -28.57
N VAL A 120 22.51 12.27 -27.64
CA VAL A 120 23.87 11.75 -27.51
C VAL A 120 23.80 10.24 -27.60
N GLN A 121 24.37 9.67 -28.66
CA GLN A 121 24.32 8.23 -28.86
C GLN A 121 25.59 7.58 -29.37
N GLY A 122 25.88 6.38 -28.89
CA GLY A 122 26.95 5.54 -29.42
C GLY A 122 28.37 5.95 -29.00
N PHE A 123 28.55 6.56 -27.83
CA PHE A 123 29.86 6.98 -27.31
C PHE A 123 30.39 6.07 -26.19
N ASN A 124 31.69 6.16 -25.95
CA ASN A 124 32.32 5.84 -24.68
C ASN A 124 32.71 7.18 -24.03
N ILE A 125 32.21 7.47 -22.84
CA ILE A 125 32.43 8.70 -22.09
C ILE A 125 33.17 8.30 -20.81
N THR A 126 34.25 9.01 -20.50
CA THR A 126 35.12 8.59 -19.39
C THR A 126 35.91 9.73 -18.78
N ASN A 127 36.38 9.52 -17.55
CA ASN A 127 37.36 10.33 -16.86
C ASN A 127 36.88 11.78 -16.65
N ALA A 128 35.63 11.95 -16.19
CA ALA A 128 35.05 13.22 -15.77
C ALA A 128 34.40 13.13 -14.39
N ASP A 129 34.16 14.26 -13.72
CA ASP A 129 33.28 14.25 -12.55
C ASP A 129 31.84 13.89 -12.98
N PHE A 130 31.36 14.47 -14.07
CA PHE A 130 30.07 14.13 -14.70
C PHE A 130 30.31 13.64 -16.14
N GLY A 131 29.98 12.40 -16.45
CA GLY A 131 30.07 11.90 -17.83
C GLY A 131 29.23 12.77 -18.77
N VAL A 132 27.94 12.90 -18.45
CA VAL A 132 27.03 13.91 -19.00
C VAL A 132 26.45 14.75 -17.87
N TYR A 133 26.64 16.07 -17.94
CA TYR A 133 25.96 17.05 -17.12
C TYR A 133 24.93 17.80 -17.98
N THR A 134 23.72 18.02 -17.47
CA THR A 134 22.75 18.87 -18.14
C THR A 134 21.85 19.63 -17.19
N ASN A 135 21.51 20.86 -17.57
CA ASN A 135 20.42 21.67 -17.01
C ASN A 135 19.32 21.95 -18.06
N ALA A 136 19.28 21.13 -19.11
CA ALA A 136 18.35 21.23 -20.22
C ALA A 136 17.44 19.98 -20.26
N SER A 137 16.38 20.02 -21.04
CA SER A 137 15.39 18.95 -21.17
C SER A 137 15.24 18.46 -22.62
N GLY A 138 14.50 17.38 -22.85
CA GLY A 138 14.45 16.77 -24.18
C GLY A 138 15.76 16.08 -24.53
N VAL A 139 16.49 15.59 -23.52
CA VAL A 139 17.81 14.98 -23.70
C VAL A 139 17.62 13.48 -23.90
N SER A 140 18.19 12.95 -24.97
CA SER A 140 18.22 11.52 -25.26
C SER A 140 19.64 10.98 -25.16
N VAL A 141 19.93 10.18 -24.13
CA VAL A 141 21.22 9.51 -23.92
C VAL A 141 21.05 8.04 -24.23
N LEU A 142 21.55 7.61 -25.40
CA LEU A 142 21.22 6.31 -25.96
C LEU A 142 22.47 5.48 -26.29
N SER A 143 22.52 4.22 -25.86
CA SER A 143 23.57 3.30 -26.29
C SER A 143 25.00 3.84 -26.04
N ASN A 144 25.23 4.48 -24.90
CA ASN A 144 26.55 4.96 -24.48
C ASN A 144 27.17 4.02 -23.44
N ILE A 145 28.47 4.17 -23.21
CA ILE A 145 29.21 3.52 -22.13
C ILE A 145 29.83 4.62 -21.29
N PHE A 146 29.61 4.59 -19.98
CA PHE A 146 30.18 5.50 -18.99
C PHE A 146 31.14 4.72 -18.10
N TRP A 147 32.36 5.21 -17.92
CA TRP A 147 33.36 4.52 -17.10
C TRP A 147 34.33 5.52 -16.46
N TYR A 148 34.64 5.35 -15.17
CA TYR A 148 35.56 6.25 -14.41
C TYR A 148 35.02 7.69 -14.35
N ASP A 149 33.70 7.82 -14.36
CA ASP A 149 33.02 9.07 -14.08
C ASP A 149 32.48 9.02 -12.64
N ASN A 150 32.51 10.15 -11.92
CA ASN A 150 31.95 10.17 -10.56
C ASN A 150 30.43 10.03 -10.59
N TYR A 151 29.78 10.58 -11.62
CA TYR A 151 28.39 10.36 -12.00
C TYR A 151 28.35 10.08 -13.51
N GLY A 152 27.57 9.09 -13.95
CA GLY A 152 27.42 8.79 -15.37
C GLY A 152 26.59 9.88 -16.09
N PHE A 153 25.35 10.05 -15.63
CA PHE A 153 24.43 11.08 -16.10
C PHE A 153 23.91 11.89 -14.91
N TYR A 154 24.02 13.20 -15.01
CA TYR A 154 23.63 14.13 -13.96
C TYR A 154 22.73 15.22 -14.54
N TRP A 155 21.44 15.19 -14.19
CA TRP A 155 20.44 16.17 -14.62
C TRP A 155 20.05 17.04 -13.43
N ASN A 156 20.39 18.33 -13.50
CA ASN A 156 20.08 19.30 -12.47
C ASN A 156 19.39 20.51 -13.07
N VAL A 157 18.10 20.63 -12.77
CA VAL A 157 17.28 21.81 -13.01
C VAL A 157 16.86 22.33 -11.63
N SER A 158 17.34 23.51 -11.26
CA SER A 158 16.99 24.11 -9.98
C SER A 158 16.75 25.59 -10.20
N GLU A 159 15.48 25.97 -10.11
CA GLU A 159 15.01 27.31 -10.38
C GLU A 159 14.19 27.80 -9.18
N SER A 160 14.43 29.05 -8.79
CA SER A 160 13.79 29.67 -7.63
C SER A 160 13.21 31.02 -8.01
N SER A 161 12.11 31.41 -7.36
CA SER A 161 11.40 32.66 -7.65
C SER A 161 10.98 32.76 -9.12
N LEU A 162 10.52 31.64 -9.69
CA LEU A 162 10.03 31.56 -11.06
C LEU A 162 8.83 32.51 -11.27
N ALA A 163 8.84 33.22 -12.39
CA ALA A 163 7.78 34.15 -12.80
C ALA A 163 7.48 34.02 -14.29
N GLU A 164 7.54 32.78 -14.80
CA GLU A 164 7.22 32.39 -16.16
C GLU A 164 6.78 30.92 -16.22
N ASP A 165 6.12 30.54 -17.31
CA ASP A 165 5.81 29.14 -17.60
C ASP A 165 7.11 28.35 -17.75
N TYR A 166 7.12 27.10 -17.25
CA TYR A 166 8.29 26.24 -17.33
C TYR A 166 7.98 24.95 -18.10
N THR A 167 8.87 24.58 -19.03
CA THR A 167 8.70 23.35 -19.81
C THR A 167 9.95 22.48 -19.78
N LEU A 168 9.80 21.27 -19.26
CA LEU A 168 10.77 20.20 -19.36
C LEU A 168 10.30 19.21 -20.42
N TYR A 169 10.94 19.20 -21.59
CA TYR A 169 10.62 18.23 -22.64
C TYR A 169 11.00 16.80 -22.20
N ALA A 170 10.23 15.83 -22.70
CA ALA A 170 10.45 14.41 -22.41
C ALA A 170 11.90 13.95 -22.65
N SER A 171 12.50 13.32 -21.63
CA SER A 171 13.90 12.90 -21.63
C SER A 171 14.02 11.38 -21.60
N THR A 172 15.08 10.83 -22.20
CA THR A 172 15.23 9.38 -22.36
C THR A 172 16.68 8.93 -22.16
N ILE A 173 16.90 8.03 -21.21
CA ILE A 173 18.17 7.38 -20.93
C ILE A 173 17.99 5.89 -21.17
N LYS A 174 18.45 5.37 -22.32
CA LYS A 174 18.22 3.97 -22.69
C LYS A 174 19.41 3.25 -23.29
N TYR A 175 19.51 1.94 -23.02
CA TYR A 175 20.54 1.05 -23.57
C TYR A 175 21.97 1.45 -23.21
N ASN A 176 22.16 2.22 -22.15
CA ASN A 176 23.49 2.63 -21.70
C ASN A 176 24.10 1.59 -20.75
N GLU A 177 25.43 1.58 -20.68
CA GLU A 177 26.18 0.84 -19.68
C GLU A 177 26.92 1.82 -18.76
N PHE A 178 26.73 1.70 -17.45
CA PHE A 178 27.36 2.52 -16.43
C PHE A 178 28.32 1.67 -15.59
N TYR A 179 29.60 2.04 -15.56
CA TYR A 179 30.62 1.38 -14.74
C TYR A 179 31.11 2.35 -13.66
N LEU A 180 30.58 2.21 -12.45
CA LEU A 180 30.88 3.07 -11.31
C LEU A 180 31.81 2.38 -10.33
N ASN A 181 32.82 3.11 -9.88
CA ASN A 181 33.73 2.73 -8.79
C ASN A 181 33.76 3.77 -7.66
N THR A 182 32.72 4.61 -7.61
CA THR A 182 32.47 5.68 -6.64
C THR A 182 31.20 5.37 -5.86
N ASP A 183 31.00 6.03 -4.71
CA ASP A 183 29.79 5.90 -3.88
C ASP A 183 28.71 6.94 -4.26
N ASN A 184 28.55 7.21 -5.56
CA ASN A 184 27.59 8.19 -6.09
C ASN A 184 26.55 7.48 -6.98
N ALA A 185 25.56 8.25 -7.45
CA ALA A 185 24.57 7.79 -8.40
C ALA A 185 25.11 7.62 -9.85
N ALA A 186 24.71 6.55 -10.54
CA ALA A 186 25.01 6.37 -11.95
C ALA A 186 24.17 7.30 -12.84
N VAL A 187 22.88 7.39 -12.52
CA VAL A 187 21.92 8.34 -13.08
C VAL A 187 21.33 9.13 -11.92
N PHE A 188 21.58 10.43 -11.90
CA PHE A 188 21.07 11.35 -10.89
C PHE A 188 20.11 12.36 -11.52
N VAL A 189 18.93 12.52 -10.95
CA VAL A 189 17.90 13.47 -11.39
C VAL A 189 17.51 14.36 -10.22
N PHE A 190 17.65 15.66 -10.44
CA PHE A 190 17.28 16.70 -9.49
C PHE A 190 16.55 17.82 -10.24
N VAL A 191 15.27 17.98 -9.96
CA VAL A 191 14.37 18.94 -10.59
C VAL A 191 13.59 19.68 -9.51
N THR A 192 13.90 20.96 -9.30
CA THR A 192 13.24 21.80 -8.31
C THR A 192 12.77 23.10 -8.94
N LEU A 193 11.47 23.37 -8.84
CA LEU A 193 10.82 24.55 -9.43
C LEU A 193 10.03 25.30 -8.35
N ASP A 194 10.63 26.34 -7.78
CA ASP A 194 10.02 27.18 -6.75
C ASP A 194 9.45 28.47 -7.37
N TYR A 195 8.13 28.65 -7.27
CA TYR A 195 7.42 29.84 -7.75
C TYR A 195 7.31 30.95 -6.71
N SER A 196 7.68 30.71 -5.46
CA SER A 196 7.68 31.68 -4.36
C SER A 196 6.35 32.43 -4.25
N SER A 197 5.26 31.68 -4.33
CA SER A 197 3.86 32.14 -4.32
C SER A 197 3.48 33.03 -5.51
N ASN A 198 4.23 32.96 -6.62
CA ASN A 198 3.89 33.69 -7.84
C ASN A 198 2.68 33.07 -8.55
N VAL A 199 1.97 33.90 -9.32
CA VAL A 199 0.59 33.59 -9.75
C VAL A 199 0.46 33.35 -11.25
N GLY A 200 -0.23 32.26 -11.62
CA GLY A 200 -0.81 32.06 -12.95
C GLY A 200 0.17 31.58 -14.02
N TYR A 201 1.02 30.62 -13.67
CA TYR A 201 2.01 30.03 -14.58
C TYR A 201 1.77 28.54 -14.79
N ASP A 202 2.17 28.04 -15.95
CA ASP A 202 2.03 26.65 -16.33
C ASP A 202 3.38 25.91 -16.25
N VAL A 203 3.39 24.72 -15.63
CA VAL A 203 4.51 23.79 -15.60
C VAL A 203 4.15 22.55 -16.42
N ASP A 204 4.94 22.26 -17.46
CA ASP A 204 4.77 21.08 -18.33
C ASP A 204 6.06 20.25 -18.32
N VAL A 205 6.02 19.09 -17.68
CA VAL A 205 7.11 18.11 -17.65
C VAL A 205 6.67 16.88 -18.44
N GLY A 206 7.33 16.65 -19.57
CA GLY A 206 7.09 15.46 -20.39
C GLY A 206 7.64 14.19 -19.76
N ASP A 207 7.32 13.05 -20.38
CA ASP A 207 7.72 11.72 -19.90
C ASP A 207 9.23 11.60 -19.66
N ILE A 208 9.60 10.92 -18.58
CA ILE A 208 10.99 10.60 -18.24
C ILE A 208 11.14 9.08 -18.30
N ALA A 209 12.05 8.60 -19.14
CA ALA A 209 12.26 7.17 -19.33
C ALA A 209 13.73 6.79 -19.12
N ILE A 210 14.02 6.09 -18.03
CA ILE A 210 15.33 5.50 -17.73
C ILE A 210 15.17 3.98 -17.84
N CYS A 211 15.33 3.45 -19.05
CA CYS A 211 14.98 2.04 -19.31
C CYS A 211 16.07 1.24 -20.02
N SER A 212 16.06 -0.07 -19.81
CA SER A 212 16.91 -1.00 -20.57
C SER A 212 18.41 -0.67 -20.43
N ASN A 213 18.84 -0.11 -19.29
CA ASN A 213 20.25 0.20 -19.01
C ASN A 213 20.89 -0.89 -18.16
N ALA A 214 22.22 -0.99 -18.22
CA ALA A 214 23.01 -1.86 -17.37
C ALA A 214 23.92 -1.04 -16.45
N PHE A 215 23.91 -1.34 -15.15
CA PHE A 215 24.66 -0.66 -14.12
C PHE A 215 25.59 -1.66 -13.42
N TYR A 216 26.89 -1.34 -13.39
CA TYR A 216 27.93 -2.13 -12.73
C TYR A 216 28.57 -1.24 -11.67
N MET A 217 28.19 -1.45 -10.41
CA MET A 217 28.48 -0.58 -9.29
C MET A 217 29.41 -1.27 -8.28
N ASP A 218 30.71 -0.97 -8.39
CA ASP A 218 31.74 -1.47 -7.47
C ASP A 218 31.84 -0.62 -6.18
N GLY A 219 31.27 0.59 -6.18
CA GLY A 219 31.17 1.45 -4.99
C GLY A 219 30.13 0.93 -4.00
N THR A 220 30.47 0.87 -2.72
CA THR A 220 29.60 0.30 -1.68
C THR A 220 28.44 1.20 -1.31
N GLY A 221 28.55 2.50 -1.54
CA GLY A 221 27.49 3.49 -1.34
C GLY A 221 26.82 3.96 -2.63
N ALA A 222 27.10 3.32 -3.77
CA ALA A 222 26.58 3.75 -5.06
C ALA A 222 25.09 3.46 -5.22
N THR A 223 24.39 4.32 -5.98
CA THR A 223 22.98 4.12 -6.37
C THR A 223 22.87 4.02 -7.88
N GLY A 224 22.03 3.12 -8.40
CA GLY A 224 21.84 2.95 -9.84
C GLY A 224 21.10 4.15 -10.45
N ILE A 225 19.85 4.32 -10.05
CA ILE A 225 19.02 5.46 -10.41
C ILE A 225 18.62 6.17 -9.12
N ASP A 226 18.91 7.46 -9.06
CA ASP A 226 18.65 8.29 -7.90
C ASP A 226 17.85 9.53 -8.36
N VAL A 227 16.60 9.61 -7.92
CA VAL A 227 15.70 10.75 -8.14
C VAL A 227 15.46 11.39 -6.77
N GLU A 228 16.39 12.22 -6.32
CA GLU A 228 16.43 12.72 -4.94
C GLU A 228 15.38 13.82 -4.66
N TYR A 229 15.15 14.73 -5.63
CA TYR A 229 14.19 15.82 -5.48
C TYR A 229 13.53 16.11 -6.83
N PHE A 230 12.25 15.80 -6.96
CA PHE A 230 11.45 16.09 -8.14
C PHE A 230 10.15 16.81 -7.76
N TYR A 231 10.16 18.15 -7.75
CA TYR A 231 9.03 18.90 -7.20
C TYR A 231 8.77 20.27 -7.83
N VAL A 232 7.53 20.73 -7.62
CA VAL A 232 7.08 22.11 -7.83
C VAL A 232 6.47 22.61 -6.52
N GLU A 233 6.86 23.80 -6.08
CA GLU A 233 6.36 24.38 -4.83
C GLU A 233 5.86 25.82 -5.00
N ALA A 234 4.95 26.22 -4.11
CA ALA A 234 4.49 27.60 -3.92
C ALA A 234 3.93 28.23 -5.21
N LEU A 235 3.08 27.51 -5.95
CA LEU A 235 2.44 27.99 -7.18
C LEU A 235 0.98 28.34 -6.93
N TYR A 236 0.59 29.59 -7.23
CA TYR A 236 -0.78 30.07 -7.03
C TYR A 236 -1.49 30.29 -8.38
N GLY A 237 -2.39 29.39 -8.75
CA GLY A 237 -3.09 29.41 -10.03
C GLY A 237 -2.21 29.00 -11.20
N GLY A 238 -2.83 28.46 -12.25
CA GLY A 238 -2.14 27.87 -13.39
C GLY A 238 -2.28 26.35 -13.41
N THR A 239 -1.35 25.67 -14.07
CA THR A 239 -1.39 24.21 -14.24
C THR A 239 -0.04 23.57 -13.96
N ILE A 240 -0.07 22.34 -13.45
CA ILE A 240 1.10 21.45 -13.35
C ILE A 240 0.75 20.17 -14.10
N SER A 241 1.60 19.77 -15.03
CA SER A 241 1.45 18.52 -15.79
C SER A 241 2.77 17.77 -15.76
N PHE A 242 2.83 16.65 -15.05
CA PHE A 242 3.94 15.70 -15.11
C PHE A 242 3.53 14.48 -15.92
N GLY A 243 4.35 14.11 -16.90
CA GLY A 243 4.20 12.90 -17.69
C GLY A 243 4.52 11.64 -16.88
N VAL A 244 4.61 10.52 -17.59
CA VAL A 244 4.96 9.23 -16.98
C VAL A 244 6.44 9.20 -16.60
N PHE A 245 6.74 8.71 -15.41
CA PHE A 245 8.10 8.40 -14.99
C PHE A 245 8.32 6.88 -15.07
N ASN A 246 9.18 6.43 -15.99
CA ASN A 246 9.39 5.00 -16.24
C ASN A 246 10.86 4.59 -16.02
N MET A 247 11.07 3.68 -15.07
CA MET A 247 12.37 3.13 -14.68
C MET A 247 12.47 1.62 -14.93
N SER A 248 11.90 1.14 -16.04
CA SER A 248 11.75 -0.30 -16.32
C SER A 248 12.92 -0.95 -17.09
N GLU A 249 13.00 -2.28 -17.03
CA GLU A 249 13.92 -3.13 -17.81
C GLU A 249 15.42 -2.90 -17.52
N ASN A 250 15.78 -2.29 -16.39
CA ASN A 250 17.17 -2.06 -16.03
C ASN A 250 17.80 -3.28 -15.36
N THR A 251 19.11 -3.43 -15.47
CA THR A 251 19.88 -4.45 -14.77
C THR A 251 20.99 -3.81 -13.95
N MET A 252 21.04 -4.08 -12.65
CA MET A 252 21.91 -3.40 -11.69
C MET A 252 22.69 -4.40 -10.84
N TYR A 253 24.02 -4.28 -10.83
CA TYR A 253 24.92 -5.16 -10.08
C TYR A 253 25.71 -4.35 -9.04
N GLY A 254 25.61 -4.74 -7.77
CA GLY A 254 26.30 -4.07 -6.65
C GLY A 254 25.62 -2.77 -6.22
N GLY A 255 26.33 -1.94 -5.46
CA GLY A 255 25.81 -0.67 -4.88
C GLY A 255 25.14 -0.81 -3.50
N ALA A 256 24.76 0.32 -2.93
CA ALA A 256 23.88 0.40 -1.76
C ALA A 256 22.43 0.18 -2.18
N TYR A 257 21.95 0.96 -3.16
CA TYR A 257 20.61 0.91 -3.71
C TYR A 257 20.60 0.70 -5.22
N GLY A 258 19.58 0.03 -5.74
CA GLY A 258 19.34 -0.05 -7.17
C GLY A 258 18.62 1.20 -7.67
N ILE A 259 17.42 1.44 -7.13
CA ILE A 259 16.55 2.56 -7.48
C ILE A 259 16.16 3.30 -6.19
N ASP A 260 16.30 4.62 -6.23
CA ASP A 260 15.84 5.56 -5.22
C ASP A 260 15.01 6.65 -5.91
N PHE A 261 13.85 6.98 -5.37
CA PHE A 261 12.93 7.96 -5.97
C PHE A 261 12.08 8.66 -4.93
N TRP A 262 12.14 10.00 -4.92
CA TRP A 262 11.34 10.94 -4.13
C TRP A 262 10.78 12.07 -5.01
N GLY A 263 9.53 12.44 -4.81
CA GLY A 263 8.90 13.58 -5.50
C GLY A 263 7.78 14.21 -4.68
N TYR A 264 7.43 15.48 -4.95
CA TYR A 264 6.34 16.14 -4.22
C TYR A 264 5.76 17.36 -4.95
N LEU A 265 4.54 17.78 -4.61
CA LEU A 265 3.90 19.03 -5.03
C LEU A 265 3.30 19.77 -3.83
N GLU A 266 3.90 20.89 -3.41
CA GLU A 266 3.60 21.55 -2.13
C GLU A 266 3.16 23.03 -2.29
N ASP A 267 2.35 23.53 -1.34
CA ASP A 267 1.87 24.92 -1.24
C ASP A 267 1.18 25.36 -2.55
N LEU A 268 0.09 24.66 -2.87
CA LEU A 268 -0.68 24.86 -4.10
C LEU A 268 -2.02 25.53 -3.82
N ARG A 269 -2.28 26.65 -4.49
CA ARG A 269 -3.55 27.38 -4.38
C ARG A 269 -4.18 27.65 -5.73
N ASP A 270 -5.42 27.24 -5.92
CA ASP A 270 -6.17 27.41 -7.18
C ASP A 270 -5.45 26.78 -8.42
N VAL A 271 -4.64 25.73 -8.22
CA VAL A 271 -3.86 25.05 -9.27
C VAL A 271 -4.58 23.82 -9.82
N GLN A 272 -4.39 23.51 -11.10
CA GLN A 272 -4.81 22.22 -11.68
C GLN A 272 -3.57 21.35 -11.94
N ALA A 273 -3.41 20.29 -11.16
CA ALA A 273 -2.27 19.37 -11.22
C ALA A 273 -2.67 18.02 -11.85
N SER A 274 -1.83 17.49 -12.72
CA SER A 274 -1.93 16.14 -13.27
C SER A 274 -0.54 15.51 -13.28
N VAL A 275 -0.40 14.36 -12.64
CA VAL A 275 0.84 13.60 -12.54
C VAL A 275 0.59 12.22 -13.13
N GLY A 276 1.43 11.82 -14.08
CA GLY A 276 1.35 10.50 -14.71
C GLY A 276 1.84 9.38 -13.79
N ASP A 277 1.76 8.15 -14.31
CA ASP A 277 2.16 6.96 -13.57
C ASP A 277 3.67 6.95 -13.28
N VAL A 278 4.05 6.33 -12.16
CA VAL A 278 5.42 5.94 -11.87
C VAL A 278 5.53 4.43 -12.07
N ILE A 279 6.34 4.01 -13.03
CA ILE A 279 6.41 2.60 -13.48
C ILE A 279 7.83 2.06 -13.28
N ILE A 280 7.96 1.07 -12.40
CA ILE A 280 9.18 0.31 -12.14
C ILE A 280 8.89 -1.16 -12.43
N ALA A 281 9.13 -1.56 -13.68
CA ALA A 281 8.80 -2.91 -14.12
C ALA A 281 10.00 -3.67 -14.69
N ASN A 282 10.01 -5.00 -14.52
CA ASN A 282 10.96 -5.88 -15.21
C ASN A 282 12.45 -5.54 -14.95
N ASN A 283 12.78 -5.00 -13.77
CA ASN A 283 14.17 -4.73 -13.40
C ASN A 283 14.83 -5.95 -12.77
N VAL A 284 16.16 -6.06 -12.92
CA VAL A 284 16.98 -7.10 -12.29
C VAL A 284 18.03 -6.44 -11.41
N LEU A 285 17.89 -6.58 -10.09
CA LEU A 285 18.76 -5.99 -9.08
C LEU A 285 19.51 -7.10 -8.35
N VAL A 286 20.84 -7.06 -8.39
CA VAL A 286 21.70 -8.10 -7.83
C VAL A 286 22.76 -7.53 -6.89
N ASN A 287 22.80 -8.04 -5.66
CA ASN A 287 23.77 -7.75 -4.60
C ASN A 287 23.82 -6.29 -4.15
N GLN A 288 22.68 -5.63 -4.03
CA GLN A 288 22.57 -4.36 -3.31
C GLN A 288 22.83 -4.58 -1.81
N SER A 289 23.58 -3.67 -1.19
CA SER A 289 24.05 -3.84 0.18
C SER A 289 23.17 -3.23 1.27
N PHE A 290 22.25 -2.32 0.90
CA PHE A 290 21.26 -1.71 1.80
C PHE A 290 19.84 -2.09 1.40
N GLY A 291 19.46 -1.86 0.13
CA GLY A 291 18.13 -2.22 -0.34
C GLY A 291 18.08 -2.35 -1.86
N GLY A 292 17.15 -3.15 -2.38
CA GLY A 292 16.89 -3.19 -3.81
C GLY A 292 16.35 -1.84 -4.29
N MET A 293 15.21 -1.45 -3.73
CA MET A 293 14.53 -0.21 -4.08
C MET A 293 14.09 0.56 -2.84
N TYR A 294 14.17 1.89 -2.91
CA TYR A 294 13.68 2.81 -1.91
C TYR A 294 12.75 3.83 -2.58
N PHE A 295 11.55 4.02 -2.04
CA PHE A 295 10.54 4.86 -2.66
C PHE A 295 9.82 5.74 -1.66
N ASP A 296 9.63 6.98 -2.07
CA ASP A 296 8.71 7.95 -1.51
C ASP A 296 7.89 8.47 -2.70
N TYR A 297 6.59 8.14 -2.74
CA TYR A 297 5.77 8.51 -3.89
C TYR A 297 5.57 10.04 -3.93
N TYR A 298 4.83 10.55 -4.92
CA TYR A 298 4.59 11.99 -5.00
C TYR A 298 3.79 12.48 -3.78
N ASP A 299 4.43 13.22 -2.88
CA ASP A 299 3.76 13.87 -1.75
C ASP A 299 2.99 15.14 -2.18
N GLY A 300 2.13 15.63 -1.30
CA GLY A 300 1.54 16.95 -1.47
C GLY A 300 0.91 17.51 -0.20
N ASP A 301 1.46 18.63 0.26
CA ASP A 301 1.04 19.35 1.47
C ASP A 301 0.54 20.76 1.13
N TYR A 302 -0.37 21.30 1.94
CA TYR A 302 -0.97 22.64 1.87
C TYR A 302 -1.70 22.95 0.56
N TRP A 303 -2.87 22.34 0.38
CA TRP A 303 -3.71 22.54 -0.80
C TRP A 303 -4.94 23.38 -0.49
N ASP A 304 -5.00 24.57 -1.10
CA ASP A 304 -5.98 25.62 -0.81
C ASP A 304 -6.87 26.00 -2.01
N GLY A 305 -8.02 26.64 -1.71
CA GLY A 305 -8.89 27.23 -2.72
C GLY A 305 -9.53 26.18 -3.64
N ASN A 306 -9.38 26.38 -4.95
CA ASN A 306 -9.90 25.46 -5.98
C ASN A 306 -8.82 24.54 -6.55
N THR A 307 -7.78 24.22 -5.78
CA THR A 307 -6.71 23.31 -6.24
C THR A 307 -7.29 21.91 -6.51
N VAL A 308 -7.00 21.34 -7.67
CA VAL A 308 -7.42 19.99 -8.05
C VAL A 308 -6.23 19.22 -8.61
N GLY A 309 -5.99 18.03 -8.08
CA GLY A 309 -4.91 17.13 -8.48
C GLY A 309 -5.43 15.79 -8.95
N THR A 310 -4.70 15.19 -9.89
CA THR A 310 -4.87 13.79 -10.32
C THR A 310 -3.50 13.14 -10.41
N TYR A 311 -3.23 12.13 -9.59
CA TYR A 311 -1.98 11.37 -9.60
C TYR A 311 -2.24 9.99 -10.19
N GLY A 312 -1.33 9.53 -11.04
CA GLY A 312 -1.42 8.24 -11.71
C GLY A 312 -1.20 7.06 -10.77
N ASP A 313 -1.01 5.87 -11.36
CA ASP A 313 -0.71 4.66 -10.61
C ASP A 313 0.79 4.63 -10.21
N LEU A 314 1.09 4.05 -9.05
CA LEU A 314 2.43 3.56 -8.71
C LEU A 314 2.49 2.06 -9.05
N VAL A 315 3.32 1.69 -10.01
CA VAL A 315 3.40 0.32 -10.55
C VAL A 315 4.79 -0.27 -10.35
N ILE A 316 4.93 -1.18 -9.39
CA ILE A 316 6.16 -1.93 -9.11
C ILE A 316 5.90 -3.41 -9.39
N THR A 317 6.28 -3.88 -10.59
CA THR A 317 5.90 -5.22 -11.04
C THR A 317 6.98 -5.98 -11.81
N ASP A 318 6.92 -7.31 -11.77
CA ASP A 318 7.85 -8.18 -12.51
C ASP A 318 9.35 -7.94 -12.18
N ASN A 319 9.68 -7.35 -11.03
CA ASN A 319 11.07 -7.09 -10.68
C ASN A 319 11.71 -8.31 -10.02
N THR A 320 12.97 -8.58 -10.35
CA THR A 320 13.79 -9.60 -9.68
C THR A 320 14.84 -8.92 -8.81
N ILE A 321 14.78 -9.14 -7.50
CA ILE A 321 15.71 -8.57 -6.53
C ILE A 321 16.41 -9.72 -5.81
N THR A 322 17.73 -9.80 -5.89
CA THR A 322 18.51 -10.84 -5.23
C THR A 322 19.71 -10.25 -4.53
N SER A 323 19.76 -10.34 -3.21
CA SER A 323 20.91 -9.92 -2.42
C SER A 323 21.38 -10.99 -1.44
N VAL A 324 22.70 -11.12 -1.31
CA VAL A 324 23.35 -11.95 -0.28
C VAL A 324 23.62 -11.17 1.02
N HIS A 325 23.30 -9.88 1.03
CA HIS A 325 23.45 -9.00 2.19
C HIS A 325 22.17 -9.01 3.04
N ASP A 326 22.29 -8.46 4.24
CA ASP A 326 21.17 -8.14 5.11
C ASP A 326 20.53 -6.83 4.64
N ALA A 327 20.00 -6.88 3.41
CA ALA A 327 19.42 -5.77 2.68
C ALA A 327 17.93 -6.02 2.48
N ASP A 328 17.13 -4.96 2.40
CA ASP A 328 15.70 -5.07 2.13
C ASP A 328 15.43 -5.22 0.62
N GLY A 329 14.30 -5.82 0.27
CA GLY A 329 13.88 -5.99 -1.12
C GLY A 329 13.35 -4.69 -1.71
N ILE A 330 12.09 -4.40 -1.41
CA ILE A 330 11.39 -3.17 -1.78
C ILE A 330 11.03 -2.44 -0.49
N TYR A 331 11.53 -1.21 -0.35
CA TYR A 331 11.22 -0.34 0.76
C TYR A 331 10.38 0.84 0.24
N LEU A 332 9.08 0.81 0.49
CA LEU A 332 8.19 1.94 0.25
C LEU A 332 8.04 2.69 1.57
N LEU A 333 8.78 3.79 1.72
CA LEU A 333 8.77 4.62 2.92
C LEU A 333 7.44 5.35 3.07
N ASP A 334 6.88 5.83 1.97
CA ASP A 334 5.54 6.40 1.99
C ASP A 334 4.83 6.08 0.67
N VAL A 335 3.60 5.59 0.76
CA VAL A 335 2.66 5.54 -0.37
C VAL A 335 2.24 6.94 -0.80
N GLY A 336 2.42 7.93 0.07
CA GLY A 336 2.35 9.37 -0.17
C GLY A 336 1.90 10.14 1.07
N TYR A 337 2.59 11.23 1.37
CA TYR A 337 2.23 12.17 2.42
C TYR A 337 1.31 13.26 1.84
N TRP A 338 0.00 13.14 2.07
CA TRP A 338 -1.00 14.08 1.54
C TRP A 338 -1.88 14.67 2.64
N ASN A 339 -1.56 15.89 3.07
CA ASN A 339 -2.23 16.55 4.20
C ASN A 339 -2.64 17.98 3.88
N ASP A 340 -3.46 18.55 4.78
CA ASP A 340 -3.81 19.97 4.81
C ASP A 340 -4.60 20.43 3.57
N PHE A 341 -5.84 19.92 3.45
CA PHE A 341 -6.78 20.24 2.37
C PHE A 341 -7.92 21.15 2.83
N TYR A 342 -7.93 22.40 2.33
CA TYR A 342 -8.90 23.43 2.74
C TYR A 342 -9.80 23.91 1.57
N ASP A 343 -10.83 24.71 1.89
CA ASP A 343 -11.79 25.29 0.95
C ASP A 343 -12.54 24.26 0.07
N SER A 344 -12.04 24.01 -1.15
CA SER A 344 -12.60 23.09 -2.15
C SER A 344 -11.50 22.28 -2.83
N ALA A 345 -10.34 22.15 -2.16
CA ALA A 345 -9.20 21.41 -2.67
C ALA A 345 -9.56 19.92 -2.86
N ARG A 346 -9.02 19.31 -3.92
CA ARG A 346 -9.28 17.91 -4.22
C ARG A 346 -8.06 17.19 -4.78
N LEU A 347 -7.81 15.99 -4.31
CA LEU A 347 -6.81 15.08 -4.88
C LEU A 347 -7.43 13.70 -5.18
N GLU A 348 -7.20 13.21 -6.39
CA GLU A 348 -7.52 11.84 -6.83
C GLU A 348 -6.22 11.12 -7.16
N VAL A 349 -5.90 10.06 -6.45
CA VAL A 349 -4.70 9.24 -6.62
C VAL A 349 -5.10 7.89 -7.22
N GLY A 350 -4.27 7.37 -8.13
CA GLY A 350 -4.43 6.05 -8.70
C GLY A 350 -4.21 4.93 -7.69
N ASN A 351 -3.89 3.75 -8.22
CA ASN A 351 -3.64 2.54 -7.45
C ASN A 351 -2.15 2.40 -7.14
N VAL A 352 -1.85 1.68 -6.07
CA VAL A 352 -0.49 1.26 -5.71
C VAL A 352 -0.40 -0.26 -5.92
N TYR A 353 0.40 -0.67 -6.89
CA TYR A 353 0.61 -2.07 -7.27
C TYR A 353 2.04 -2.52 -6.97
N LEU A 354 2.20 -3.43 -6.02
CA LEU A 354 3.44 -4.20 -5.80
C LEU A 354 3.12 -5.65 -6.15
N GLU A 355 3.22 -6.00 -7.44
CA GLU A 355 2.70 -7.27 -7.94
C GLU A 355 3.71 -8.08 -8.75
N GLU A 356 3.68 -9.41 -8.62
CA GLU A 356 4.48 -10.33 -9.44
C GLU A 356 6.02 -10.13 -9.31
N ASN A 357 6.51 -9.61 -8.18
CA ASN A 357 7.95 -9.46 -7.93
C ASN A 357 8.56 -10.75 -7.36
N ASP A 358 9.81 -11.04 -7.72
CA ASP A 358 10.62 -12.17 -7.24
C ASP A 358 11.79 -11.63 -6.39
N ILE A 359 11.68 -11.78 -5.06
CA ILE A 359 12.53 -11.15 -4.06
C ILE A 359 13.25 -12.22 -3.24
N HIS A 360 14.58 -12.16 -3.21
CA HIS A 360 15.44 -13.05 -2.43
C HIS A 360 16.52 -12.25 -1.68
N VAL A 361 16.27 -11.94 -0.41
CA VAL A 361 17.08 -11.00 0.39
C VAL A 361 17.28 -11.46 1.84
N GLY A 362 18.19 -10.79 2.55
CA GLY A 362 18.48 -11.05 3.96
C GLY A 362 17.63 -10.26 4.94
N GLY A 363 17.26 -9.02 4.60
CA GLY A 363 16.36 -8.16 5.39
C GLY A 363 14.89 -8.48 5.13
N ASP A 364 14.04 -7.46 5.17
CA ASP A 364 12.61 -7.58 4.88
C ASP A 364 12.39 -7.74 3.37
N GLY A 365 11.41 -8.56 2.99
CA GLY A 365 11.08 -8.75 1.58
C GLY A 365 10.46 -7.49 0.97
N ILE A 366 9.36 -7.05 1.57
CA ILE A 366 8.69 -5.79 1.25
C ILE A 366 8.42 -5.07 2.57
N TYR A 367 8.91 -3.84 2.68
CA TYR A 367 8.52 -2.90 3.72
C TYR A 367 7.57 -1.87 3.10
N PHE A 368 6.38 -1.73 3.68
CA PHE A 368 5.30 -0.94 3.11
C PHE A 368 4.75 0.03 4.16
N GLU A 369 5.04 1.31 3.97
CA GLU A 369 4.65 2.38 4.89
C GLU A 369 3.77 3.43 4.19
N GLY A 370 2.86 4.03 4.95
CA GLY A 370 2.00 5.12 4.53
C GLY A 370 1.56 5.96 5.72
N TYR A 371 1.75 7.27 5.63
CA TYR A 371 1.53 8.17 6.76
C TYR A 371 0.77 9.44 6.35
N MET A 372 -0.28 9.80 7.10
CA MET A 372 -1.07 11.02 6.89
C MET A 372 -1.63 11.15 5.47
N VAL A 373 -2.22 10.07 4.95
CA VAL A 373 -2.84 10.02 3.63
C VAL A 373 -4.21 10.69 3.66
N GLY A 374 -4.37 11.79 2.93
CA GLY A 374 -5.62 12.57 2.90
C GLY A 374 -6.00 13.17 4.25
N ALA A 375 -5.02 13.60 5.05
CA ALA A 375 -5.23 14.12 6.41
C ALA A 375 -5.56 15.63 6.45
N TYR A 376 -6.09 16.09 7.59
CA TYR A 376 -6.43 17.48 7.90
C TYR A 376 -7.31 18.14 6.83
N MET A 377 -8.53 17.63 6.68
CA MET A 377 -9.48 18.07 5.66
C MET A 377 -10.58 18.96 6.26
N GLU A 378 -10.77 20.17 5.74
CA GLU A 378 -11.84 21.08 6.16
C GLU A 378 -12.69 21.63 4.98
N ASP A 379 -13.79 22.31 5.33
CA ASP A 379 -14.71 22.98 4.41
C ASP A 379 -15.46 22.06 3.44
N ASN A 380 -14.97 21.90 2.21
CA ASN A 380 -15.57 21.07 1.14
C ASN A 380 -14.48 20.31 0.36
N SER A 381 -13.36 20.01 1.02
CA SER A 381 -12.24 19.32 0.40
C SER A 381 -12.51 17.82 0.20
N SER A 382 -11.80 17.19 -0.72
CA SER A 382 -11.99 15.76 -0.99
C SER A 382 -10.72 15.04 -1.39
N PHE A 383 -10.57 13.81 -0.91
CA PHE A 383 -9.46 12.92 -1.24
C PHE A 383 -10.03 11.60 -1.74
N THR A 384 -9.45 11.05 -2.81
CA THR A 384 -9.81 9.74 -3.35
C THR A 384 -8.56 8.99 -3.76
N MET A 385 -8.46 7.72 -3.38
CA MET A 385 -7.36 6.83 -3.79
C MET A 385 -7.89 5.52 -4.36
N GLY A 386 -7.14 4.91 -5.27
CA GLY A 386 -7.40 3.56 -5.76
C GLY A 386 -7.14 2.47 -4.71
N ASP A 387 -6.87 1.26 -5.20
CA ASP A 387 -6.49 0.12 -4.37
C ASP A 387 -5.00 0.20 -3.97
N ILE A 388 -4.70 -0.26 -2.75
CA ILE A 388 -3.36 -0.69 -2.34
C ILE A 388 -3.31 -2.21 -2.50
N SER A 389 -2.41 -2.69 -3.37
CA SER A 389 -2.33 -4.11 -3.74
C SER A 389 -0.89 -4.63 -3.73
N VAL A 390 -0.61 -5.53 -2.79
CA VAL A 390 0.61 -6.34 -2.72
C VAL A 390 0.25 -7.79 -3.05
N LYS A 391 0.43 -8.20 -4.31
CA LYS A 391 -0.10 -9.49 -4.79
C LYS A 391 0.85 -10.33 -5.62
N ASN A 392 0.66 -11.65 -5.56
CA ASN A 392 1.39 -12.60 -6.41
C ASN A 392 2.92 -12.49 -6.33
N ASN A 393 3.47 -11.95 -5.24
CA ASN A 393 4.92 -11.85 -5.07
C ASN A 393 5.49 -13.17 -4.58
N MET A 394 6.68 -13.52 -5.07
CA MET A 394 7.49 -14.61 -4.53
C MET A 394 8.58 -14.00 -3.65
N ILE A 395 8.52 -14.26 -2.35
CA ILE A 395 9.40 -13.62 -1.37
C ILE A 395 10.15 -14.69 -0.59
N THR A 396 11.47 -14.55 -0.55
CA THR A 396 12.35 -15.22 0.41
C THR A 396 13.14 -14.15 1.16
N SER A 397 12.89 -14.00 2.45
CA SER A 397 13.51 -12.99 3.30
C SER A 397 14.16 -13.63 4.54
N GLY A 398 15.15 -12.96 5.11
CA GLY A 398 15.75 -13.37 6.39
C GLY A 398 15.07 -12.75 7.61
N SER A 399 14.33 -11.66 7.42
CA SER A 399 13.48 -10.99 8.40
C SER A 399 11.99 -11.27 8.07
N ASP A 400 11.13 -10.25 8.02
CA ASP A 400 9.71 -10.39 7.68
C ASP A 400 9.53 -10.56 6.17
N GLY A 401 8.48 -11.28 5.77
CA GLY A 401 8.13 -11.41 4.35
C GLY A 401 7.60 -10.08 3.82
N ILE A 402 6.54 -9.60 4.45
CA ILE A 402 5.92 -8.30 4.20
C ILE A 402 5.71 -7.62 5.56
N TYR A 403 6.26 -6.43 5.73
CA TYR A 403 6.05 -5.55 6.86
C TYR A 403 5.13 -4.40 6.44
N VAL A 404 4.13 -4.07 7.27
CA VAL A 404 3.10 -3.06 6.97
C VAL A 404 2.94 -2.07 8.12
N TYR A 405 3.01 -0.78 7.79
CA TYR A 405 2.71 0.36 8.66
C TYR A 405 1.81 1.35 7.90
N LEU A 406 0.52 1.44 8.20
CA LEU A 406 -0.37 2.45 7.62
C LEU A 406 -1.08 3.22 8.73
N ASP A 407 -0.87 4.52 8.77
CA ASP A 407 -1.30 5.37 9.87
C ASP A 407 -1.82 6.73 9.36
N GLY A 408 -2.92 7.21 9.93
CA GLY A 408 -3.45 8.55 9.69
C GLY A 408 -4.19 8.73 8.37
N PHE A 409 -4.85 7.69 7.87
CA PHE A 409 -5.65 7.76 6.65
C PHE A 409 -6.94 8.52 6.89
N GLY A 410 -7.09 9.72 6.30
CA GLY A 410 -8.22 10.59 6.59
C GLY A 410 -8.21 11.10 8.04
N TYR A 411 -7.04 11.34 8.63
CA TYR A 411 -6.92 11.87 9.99
C TYR A 411 -7.45 13.32 10.05
N TYR A 412 -8.44 13.61 10.92
CA TYR A 412 -9.20 14.87 10.97
C TYR A 412 -9.96 15.23 9.68
N ILE A 413 -11.27 14.95 9.63
CA ILE A 413 -12.17 15.30 8.51
C ILE A 413 -13.38 16.11 9.00
N TYR A 414 -13.41 17.40 8.69
CA TYR A 414 -14.45 18.33 9.15
C TYR A 414 -15.18 19.03 8.01
N GLY A 415 -16.33 19.62 8.32
CA GLY A 415 -17.14 20.38 7.36
C GLY A 415 -17.96 19.46 6.46
N ASN A 416 -17.84 19.61 5.14
CA ASN A 416 -18.48 18.78 4.13
C ASN A 416 -17.41 18.02 3.31
N SER A 417 -16.28 17.71 3.96
CA SER A 417 -15.15 17.04 3.34
C SER A 417 -15.31 15.52 3.27
N SER A 418 -14.64 14.87 2.32
CA SER A 418 -14.79 13.44 2.08
C SER A 418 -13.49 12.73 1.73
N PHE A 419 -13.18 11.65 2.44
CA PHE A 419 -12.13 10.70 2.10
C PHE A 419 -12.74 9.44 1.49
N SER A 420 -12.14 8.92 0.42
CA SER A 420 -12.48 7.58 -0.07
C SER A 420 -11.28 6.81 -0.61
N MET A 421 -11.25 5.50 -0.41
CA MET A 421 -10.22 4.63 -0.99
C MET A 421 -10.76 3.27 -1.45
N GLY A 422 -9.96 2.59 -2.26
CA GLY A 422 -10.20 1.22 -2.69
C GLY A 422 -9.97 0.18 -1.58
N HIS A 423 -9.51 -0.99 -1.98
CA HIS A 423 -9.12 -2.08 -1.09
C HIS A 423 -7.69 -1.91 -0.58
N ILE A 424 -7.40 -2.46 0.60
CA ILE A 424 -6.03 -2.75 1.05
C ILE A 424 -5.84 -4.26 0.98
N GLN A 425 -4.96 -4.76 0.13
CA GLN A 425 -4.88 -6.19 -0.20
C GLN A 425 -3.44 -6.71 -0.19
N PHE A 426 -3.20 -7.72 0.63
CA PHE A 426 -1.97 -8.51 0.70
C PHE A 426 -2.31 -9.95 0.33
N ASN A 427 -2.48 -10.21 -0.96
CA ASN A 427 -3.12 -11.45 -1.44
C ASN A 427 -2.23 -12.30 -2.35
N ASP A 428 -2.43 -13.62 -2.33
CA ASP A 428 -1.81 -14.57 -3.26
C ASP A 428 -0.26 -14.55 -3.27
N ASN A 429 0.37 -14.09 -2.19
CA ASN A 429 1.84 -14.07 -2.08
C ASN A 429 2.39 -15.42 -1.62
N SER A 430 3.55 -15.80 -2.14
CA SER A 430 4.31 -16.99 -1.75
C SER A 430 5.54 -16.56 -0.93
N ILE A 431 5.48 -16.74 0.39
CA ILE A 431 6.42 -16.16 1.33
C ILE A 431 7.20 -17.26 2.07
N SER A 432 8.51 -17.13 2.11
CA SER A 432 9.42 -17.88 2.99
C SER A 432 10.27 -16.89 3.78
N SER A 433 9.91 -16.62 5.03
CA SER A 433 10.54 -15.60 5.86
C SER A 433 11.26 -16.18 7.08
N GLY A 434 12.24 -15.44 7.60
CA GLY A 434 12.98 -15.81 8.81
C GLY A 434 12.30 -15.39 10.11
N ASN A 435 11.45 -14.36 10.05
CA ASN A 435 10.57 -13.92 11.13
C ASN A 435 9.10 -14.17 10.74
N SER A 436 8.26 -13.13 10.64
CA SER A 436 6.84 -13.27 10.34
C SER A 436 6.57 -13.31 8.84
N GLY A 437 5.51 -13.98 8.42
CA GLY A 437 5.14 -14.04 7.00
C GLY A 437 4.64 -12.70 6.50
N ILE A 438 3.55 -12.25 7.10
CA ILE A 438 3.01 -10.90 6.97
C ILE A 438 2.89 -10.31 8.37
N TYR A 439 3.55 -9.19 8.60
CA TYR A 439 3.56 -8.49 9.88
C TYR A 439 2.93 -7.11 9.69
N VAL A 440 1.71 -6.96 10.21
CA VAL A 440 1.01 -5.68 10.23
C VAL A 440 1.26 -5.06 11.59
N GLU A 441 2.22 -4.13 11.64
CA GLU A 441 2.54 -3.44 12.89
C GLU A 441 1.48 -2.41 13.24
N TYR A 442 1.02 -1.65 12.24
CA TYR A 442 -0.03 -0.65 12.41
C TYR A 442 -0.92 -0.59 11.17
N LEU A 443 -2.23 -0.72 11.40
CA LEU A 443 -3.28 -0.11 10.59
C LEU A 443 -4.09 0.77 11.54
N ASP A 444 -3.77 2.06 11.58
CA ASP A 444 -4.16 2.96 12.67
C ASP A 444 -4.72 4.29 12.17
N SER A 445 -5.54 4.96 12.99
CA SER A 445 -6.08 6.30 12.78
C SER A 445 -6.82 6.49 11.45
N PHE A 446 -7.60 5.48 11.04
CA PHE A 446 -8.44 5.55 9.84
C PHE A 446 -9.70 6.37 10.13
N GLY A 447 -9.76 7.61 9.66
CA GLY A 447 -10.89 8.50 9.91
C GLY A 447 -11.09 8.85 11.39
N GLU A 448 -10.01 8.99 12.17
CA GLU A 448 -10.07 9.08 13.65
C GLU A 448 -10.96 10.20 14.19
N TYR A 449 -10.92 11.42 13.63
CA TYR A 449 -11.72 12.56 14.10
C TYR A 449 -12.60 13.12 12.98
N MET A 450 -13.92 13.01 13.11
CA MET A 450 -14.87 13.37 12.06
C MET A 450 -16.00 14.29 12.56
N GLY A 451 -16.19 15.45 11.92
CA GLY A 451 -17.24 16.41 12.31
C GLY A 451 -17.98 17.10 11.15
N GLY A 452 -19.12 17.71 11.46
CA GLY A 452 -20.00 18.35 10.47
C GLY A 452 -20.86 17.37 9.67
N THR A 453 -20.54 17.22 8.39
CA THR A 453 -21.22 16.34 7.41
C THR A 453 -20.19 15.51 6.63
N SER A 454 -19.03 15.27 7.25
CA SER A 454 -17.90 14.64 6.59
C SER A 454 -18.13 13.14 6.35
N SER A 455 -17.32 12.54 5.47
CA SER A 455 -17.43 11.11 5.18
C SER A 455 -16.08 10.45 4.96
N PHE A 456 -15.98 9.20 5.41
CA PHE A 456 -14.88 8.30 5.14
C PHE A 456 -15.44 7.02 4.54
N ALA A 457 -14.89 6.58 3.41
CA ALA A 457 -15.30 5.34 2.76
C ALA A 457 -14.10 4.51 2.28
N MET A 458 -14.01 3.25 2.68
CA MET A 458 -13.04 2.32 2.11
C MET A 458 -13.68 1.00 1.72
N SER A 459 -12.99 0.21 0.88
CA SER A 459 -13.42 -1.15 0.57
C SER A 459 -12.90 -2.13 1.64
N ASN A 460 -12.55 -3.36 1.27
CA ASN A 460 -12.10 -4.36 2.24
C ASN A 460 -10.61 -4.18 2.60
N ILE A 461 -10.24 -4.70 3.76
CA ILE A 461 -8.86 -5.04 4.11
C ILE A 461 -8.71 -6.56 3.98
N GLU A 462 -7.77 -7.04 3.19
CA GLU A 462 -7.66 -8.45 2.82
C GLU A 462 -6.24 -9.00 2.93
N PHE A 463 -6.10 -10.14 3.60
CA PHE A 463 -4.91 -10.97 3.71
C PHE A 463 -5.26 -12.38 3.26
N SER A 464 -5.39 -12.60 1.95
CA SER A 464 -6.04 -13.80 1.41
C SER A 464 -5.23 -14.57 0.36
N GLY A 465 -5.36 -15.90 0.35
CA GLY A 465 -4.72 -16.75 -0.66
C GLY A 465 -3.20 -16.90 -0.52
N ASN A 466 -2.60 -16.42 0.57
CA ASN A 466 -1.15 -16.46 0.75
C ASN A 466 -0.67 -17.88 1.09
N THR A 467 0.51 -18.24 0.59
CA THR A 467 1.25 -19.45 0.99
C THR A 467 2.47 -19.04 1.77
N ILE A 468 2.48 -19.30 3.08
CA ILE A 468 3.47 -18.76 4.02
C ILE A 468 4.23 -19.91 4.67
N THR A 469 5.56 -19.79 4.70
CA THR A 469 6.44 -20.51 5.63
C THR A 469 7.24 -19.48 6.40
N SER A 470 7.06 -19.41 7.72
CA SER A 470 7.65 -18.36 8.55
C SER A 470 8.41 -18.92 9.76
N GLY A 471 9.39 -18.15 10.24
CA GLY A 471 10.20 -18.48 11.40
C GLY A 471 9.58 -18.04 12.73
N TYR A 472 8.54 -17.21 12.70
CA TYR A 472 7.74 -16.81 13.84
C TYR A 472 6.24 -16.84 13.50
N GLU A 473 5.46 -15.74 13.55
CA GLU A 473 4.05 -15.79 13.15
C GLU A 473 3.84 -16.00 11.65
N GLY A 474 2.74 -16.63 11.27
CA GLY A 474 2.32 -16.66 9.86
C GLY A 474 1.82 -15.30 9.39
N ILE A 475 0.75 -14.82 10.03
CA ILE A 475 0.17 -13.48 9.83
C ILE A 475 -0.05 -12.85 11.21
N TYR A 476 0.50 -11.67 11.42
CA TYR A 476 0.28 -10.85 12.62
C TYR A 476 -0.53 -9.60 12.25
N ILE A 477 -1.53 -9.26 13.08
CA ILE A 477 -2.47 -8.16 12.82
C ILE A 477 -2.60 -7.26 14.05
N TYR A 478 -2.32 -5.98 13.83
CA TYR A 478 -2.63 -4.88 14.75
C TYR A 478 -3.44 -3.81 13.99
N MET A 479 -4.68 -3.62 14.39
CA MET A 479 -5.62 -2.64 13.83
C MET A 479 -6.25 -1.82 14.97
N TYR A 480 -6.25 -0.49 14.81
CA TYR A 480 -6.62 0.45 15.85
C TYR A 480 -7.30 1.70 15.27
N ASP A 481 -8.13 2.37 16.08
CA ASP A 481 -8.74 3.68 15.81
C ASP A 481 -9.38 3.83 14.41
N PHE A 482 -10.39 3.00 14.13
CA PHE A 482 -11.21 3.12 12.93
C PHE A 482 -12.46 3.94 13.23
N GLY A 483 -12.48 5.19 12.77
CA GLY A 483 -13.57 6.11 13.06
C GLY A 483 -13.74 6.34 14.56
N TYR A 484 -12.64 6.59 15.28
CA TYR A 484 -12.61 6.67 16.74
C TYR A 484 -13.60 7.68 17.33
N ASP A 485 -13.65 8.91 16.81
CA ASP A 485 -14.51 10.01 17.25
C ASP A 485 -15.33 10.55 16.05
N ILE A 486 -16.63 10.26 16.02
CA ILE A 486 -17.54 10.64 14.94
C ILE A 486 -18.73 11.45 15.47
N GLU A 487 -18.73 12.75 15.16
CA GLU A 487 -19.73 13.71 15.60
C GLU A 487 -20.69 14.17 14.47
N ASP A 488 -21.70 14.95 14.87
CA ASP A 488 -22.64 15.68 14.01
C ASP A 488 -23.46 14.82 13.03
N SER A 489 -23.14 14.81 11.73
CA SER A 489 -23.83 14.02 10.70
C SER A 489 -22.83 13.31 9.81
N SER A 490 -21.66 13.03 10.38
CA SER A 490 -20.53 12.41 9.69
C SER A 490 -20.73 10.91 9.57
N SER A 491 -20.07 10.28 8.59
CA SER A 491 -20.26 8.85 8.31
C SER A 491 -18.97 8.14 7.95
N PHE A 492 -18.72 7.01 8.62
CA PHE A 492 -17.64 6.07 8.31
C PHE A 492 -18.23 4.81 7.67
N THR A 493 -17.67 4.37 6.55
CA THR A 493 -18.06 3.11 5.90
C THR A 493 -16.84 2.34 5.45
N MET A 494 -16.76 1.07 5.80
CA MET A 494 -15.74 0.17 5.27
C MET A 494 -16.34 -1.15 4.78
N GLY A 495 -15.55 -1.88 3.99
CA GLY A 495 -15.84 -3.26 3.65
C GLY A 495 -15.62 -4.21 4.83
N SER A 496 -15.17 -5.42 4.52
CA SER A 496 -14.86 -6.46 5.49
C SER A 496 -13.36 -6.52 5.79
N ILE A 497 -13.00 -7.08 6.94
CA ILE A 497 -11.62 -7.50 7.25
C ILE A 497 -11.54 -9.00 6.98
N LEU A 498 -10.70 -9.42 6.03
CA LEU A 498 -10.70 -10.78 5.49
C LEU A 498 -9.31 -11.43 5.58
N VAL A 499 -9.16 -12.45 6.42
CA VAL A 499 -7.98 -13.32 6.50
C VAL A 499 -8.36 -14.72 6.04
N ASN A 500 -8.37 -14.91 4.71
CA ASN A 500 -9.06 -16.03 4.10
C ASN A 500 -8.18 -16.88 3.17
N ASP A 501 -8.47 -18.17 3.08
CA ASP A 501 -7.88 -19.06 2.06
C ASP A 501 -6.34 -19.14 2.11
N ASN A 502 -5.70 -18.85 3.26
CA ASN A 502 -4.25 -18.91 3.42
C ASN A 502 -3.77 -20.33 3.74
N THR A 503 -2.57 -20.68 3.28
CA THR A 503 -1.85 -21.90 3.67
C THR A 503 -0.59 -21.51 4.42
N ILE A 504 -0.55 -21.78 5.73
CA ILE A 504 0.47 -21.27 6.65
C ILE A 504 1.20 -22.43 7.33
N ASN A 505 2.54 -22.37 7.29
CA ASN A 505 3.43 -23.18 8.12
C ASN A 505 4.30 -22.24 8.96
N SER A 506 3.99 -22.08 10.24
CA SER A 506 4.68 -21.12 11.12
C SER A 506 5.38 -21.81 12.28
N ALA A 507 6.47 -21.20 12.76
CA ALA A 507 7.19 -21.64 13.96
C ALA A 507 6.80 -20.87 15.24
N GLY A 508 5.81 -19.97 15.13
CA GLY A 508 5.06 -19.36 16.22
C GLY A 508 3.57 -19.62 16.02
N ASP A 509 2.75 -18.57 16.14
CA ASP A 509 1.31 -18.63 15.87
C ASP A 509 1.03 -18.70 14.36
N GLY A 510 -0.08 -19.33 13.98
CA GLY A 510 -0.50 -19.36 12.58
C GLY A 510 -1.01 -18.00 12.13
N ILE A 511 -2.11 -17.57 12.73
CA ILE A 511 -2.68 -16.23 12.58
C ILE A 511 -2.79 -15.66 13.98
N TYR A 512 -2.18 -14.51 14.21
CA TYR A 512 -2.24 -13.78 15.48
C TYR A 512 -2.88 -12.42 15.21
N VAL A 513 -4.07 -12.23 15.77
CA VAL A 513 -4.72 -10.94 15.91
C VAL A 513 -4.37 -10.42 17.30
N ASP A 514 -3.47 -9.45 17.33
CA ASP A 514 -3.12 -8.77 18.57
C ASP A 514 -4.23 -7.79 18.92
N HIS A 515 -4.56 -6.88 17.99
CA HIS A 515 -5.60 -5.88 18.19
C HIS A 515 -6.49 -5.75 16.95
N ILE A 516 -7.79 -5.73 17.18
CA ILE A 516 -8.78 -5.04 16.36
C ILE A 516 -9.64 -4.24 17.35
N GLU A 517 -9.22 -3.01 17.65
CA GLU A 517 -9.78 -2.10 18.69
C GLU A 517 -10.38 -0.83 18.10
N TYR A 518 -11.30 -0.23 18.86
CA TYR A 518 -11.80 1.13 18.68
C TYR A 518 -12.39 1.41 17.31
N PHE A 519 -13.38 0.60 16.95
CA PHE A 519 -14.17 0.80 15.73
C PHE A 519 -15.41 1.60 16.11
N GLY A 520 -15.45 2.90 15.79
CA GLY A 520 -16.58 3.76 16.17
C GLY A 520 -16.70 3.99 17.68
N TYR A 521 -15.60 4.26 18.39
CA TYR A 521 -15.55 4.27 19.87
C TYR A 521 -16.32 5.41 20.56
N ASP A 522 -16.32 6.64 20.04
CA ASP A 522 -17.06 7.79 20.58
C ASP A 522 -17.92 8.36 19.46
N MET A 523 -19.24 8.16 19.55
CA MET A 523 -20.16 8.55 18.48
C MET A 523 -21.27 9.45 19.00
N SER A 524 -21.44 10.63 18.40
CA SER A 524 -22.47 11.59 18.80
C SER A 524 -23.23 12.24 17.64
N GLY A 525 -24.34 12.92 17.95
CA GLY A 525 -25.21 13.53 16.94
C GLY A 525 -26.01 12.50 16.14
N ASN A 526 -26.00 12.62 14.82
CA ASN A 526 -26.59 11.71 13.83
C ASN A 526 -25.47 11.02 13.01
N SER A 527 -24.36 10.71 13.67
CA SER A 527 -23.23 10.01 13.06
C SER A 527 -23.55 8.54 12.75
N SER A 528 -22.77 7.93 11.86
CA SER A 528 -22.93 6.53 11.51
C SER A 528 -21.60 5.83 11.20
N PHE A 529 -21.49 4.59 11.62
CA PHE A 529 -20.39 3.67 11.29
C PHE A 529 -21.00 2.42 10.67
N THR A 530 -20.48 1.99 9.52
CA THR A 530 -20.91 0.75 8.87
C THR A 530 -19.71 -0.05 8.37
N MET A 531 -19.63 -1.32 8.75
CA MET A 531 -18.63 -2.25 8.23
C MET A 531 -19.25 -3.58 7.79
N GLY A 532 -18.48 -4.33 6.99
CA GLY A 532 -18.78 -5.70 6.63
C GLY A 532 -18.45 -6.70 7.74
N ASN A 533 -18.00 -7.88 7.33
CA ASN A 533 -17.65 -8.96 8.24
C ASN A 533 -16.20 -8.83 8.75
N ILE A 534 -15.89 -9.55 9.82
CA ILE A 534 -14.52 -9.92 10.18
C ILE A 534 -14.40 -11.43 9.96
N GLU A 535 -13.51 -11.86 9.06
CA GLU A 535 -13.42 -13.25 8.62
C GLU A 535 -12.02 -13.83 8.79
N PHE A 536 -11.94 -14.99 9.44
CA PHE A 536 -10.79 -15.88 9.50
C PHE A 536 -11.20 -17.24 8.94
N CYS A 537 -11.38 -17.33 7.62
CA CYS A 537 -12.05 -18.48 7.00
C CYS A 537 -11.20 -19.24 5.99
N ARG A 538 -11.43 -20.57 5.92
CA ARG A 538 -10.83 -21.46 4.90
C ARG A 538 -9.29 -21.49 4.93
N ASN A 539 -8.68 -21.18 6.07
CA ASN A 539 -7.24 -21.25 6.23
C ASN A 539 -6.77 -22.69 6.54
N ILE A 540 -5.63 -23.07 5.97
CA ILE A 540 -4.90 -24.29 6.31
C ILE A 540 -3.70 -23.86 7.13
N VAL A 541 -3.72 -24.15 8.43
CA VAL A 541 -2.70 -23.68 9.38
C VAL A 541 -1.98 -24.87 10.01
N ASN A 542 -0.66 -24.83 9.97
CA ASN A 542 0.21 -25.73 10.70
C ASN A 542 1.21 -24.88 11.50
N SER A 543 0.98 -24.77 12.81
CA SER A 543 1.75 -23.90 13.71
C SER A 543 2.37 -24.68 14.86
N THR A 544 3.49 -24.18 15.39
CA THR A 544 4.11 -24.76 16.60
C THR A 544 3.69 -24.07 17.90
N TYR A 545 2.72 -23.16 17.82
CA TYR A 545 2.04 -22.58 18.99
C TYR A 545 0.53 -22.59 18.79
N TYR A 546 -0.19 -21.46 18.82
CA TYR A 546 -1.62 -21.42 18.53
C TYR A 546 -1.89 -21.50 17.03
N GLY A 547 -3.01 -22.12 16.64
CA GLY A 547 -3.44 -22.12 15.24
C GLY A 547 -3.92 -20.73 14.82
N ILE A 548 -5.02 -20.28 15.42
CA ILE A 548 -5.52 -18.91 15.32
C ILE A 548 -5.61 -18.36 16.74
N TYR A 549 -4.92 -17.26 17.02
CA TYR A 549 -4.97 -16.54 18.29
C TYR A 549 -5.58 -15.16 18.06
N VAL A 550 -6.65 -14.87 18.78
CA VAL A 550 -7.27 -13.55 18.86
C VAL A 550 -7.09 -13.10 20.29
N ASP A 551 -6.21 -12.13 20.51
CA ASP A 551 -6.05 -11.53 21.84
C ASP A 551 -7.20 -10.56 22.05
N TYR A 552 -7.27 -9.50 21.23
CA TYR A 552 -8.30 -8.50 21.38
C TYR A 552 -9.11 -8.20 20.12
N LEU A 553 -10.43 -8.35 20.26
CA LEU A 553 -11.43 -7.88 19.32
C LEU A 553 -12.53 -7.18 20.14
N TYR A 554 -12.42 -5.87 20.25
CA TYR A 554 -13.04 -5.09 21.30
C TYR A 554 -13.34 -3.65 20.92
N ASP A 555 -14.22 -3.03 21.71
CA ASP A 555 -14.59 -1.61 21.63
C ASP A 555 -15.15 -1.21 20.26
N PHE A 556 -16.24 -1.89 19.90
CA PHE A 556 -17.01 -1.64 18.70
C PHE A 556 -18.26 -0.84 19.06
N GLY A 557 -18.36 0.39 18.56
CA GLY A 557 -19.51 1.24 18.86
C GLY A 557 -19.68 1.48 20.36
N ASP A 558 -18.59 1.64 21.11
CA ASP A 558 -18.68 2.11 22.50
C ASP A 558 -19.17 3.57 22.55
N GLU A 559 -19.47 4.09 23.74
CA GLU A 559 -19.84 5.50 24.01
C GLU A 559 -20.74 6.16 22.94
N MET A 560 -21.93 5.60 22.73
CA MET A 560 -22.84 6.08 21.68
C MET A 560 -23.95 7.00 22.20
N TYR A 561 -24.01 8.25 21.71
CA TYR A 561 -24.96 9.27 22.12
C TYR A 561 -25.96 9.68 21.02
N ASP A 562 -27.02 10.39 21.42
CA ASP A 562 -28.04 10.98 20.52
C ASP A 562 -28.71 10.02 19.53
N TYR A 563 -28.38 10.10 18.24
CA TYR A 563 -28.90 9.29 17.13
C TYR A 563 -27.78 8.50 16.43
N ALA A 564 -26.62 8.36 17.07
CA ALA A 564 -25.48 7.61 16.55
C ALA A 564 -25.87 6.16 16.21
N SER A 565 -25.30 5.62 15.12
CA SER A 565 -25.61 4.27 14.67
C SER A 565 -24.37 3.48 14.25
N PHE A 566 -24.23 2.27 14.76
CA PHE A 566 -23.17 1.34 14.44
C PHE A 566 -23.76 0.07 13.82
N VAL A 567 -23.26 -0.33 12.65
CA VAL A 567 -23.69 -1.54 11.95
C VAL A 567 -22.47 -2.33 11.48
N MET A 568 -22.37 -3.59 11.88
CA MET A 568 -21.38 -4.52 11.34
C MET A 568 -22.01 -5.83 10.86
N GLY A 569 -21.27 -6.56 10.04
CA GLY A 569 -21.59 -7.91 9.62
C GLY A 569 -21.32 -8.96 10.69
N ASP A 570 -20.97 -10.17 10.26
CA ASP A 570 -20.66 -11.30 11.11
C ASP A 570 -19.16 -11.33 11.50
N ILE A 571 -18.84 -11.92 12.65
CA ILE A 571 -17.48 -12.35 13.03
C ILE A 571 -17.40 -13.87 12.77
N LEU A 572 -16.53 -14.29 11.85
CA LEU A 572 -16.52 -15.65 11.31
C LEU A 572 -15.13 -16.30 11.42
N VAL A 573 -15.00 -17.36 12.21
CA VAL A 573 -13.82 -18.24 12.24
C VAL A 573 -14.23 -19.61 11.71
N ASN A 574 -14.38 -19.71 10.38
CA ASN A 574 -15.09 -20.81 9.76
C ASN A 574 -14.26 -21.62 8.74
N ASN A 575 -14.53 -22.92 8.64
CA ASN A 575 -13.97 -23.82 7.62
C ASN A 575 -12.43 -23.91 7.62
N ASN A 576 -11.78 -23.69 8.76
CA ASN A 576 -10.32 -23.79 8.86
C ASN A 576 -9.87 -25.24 9.09
N ASN A 577 -8.68 -25.58 8.58
CA ASN A 577 -8.00 -26.84 8.85
C ASN A 577 -6.71 -26.56 9.62
N ILE A 578 -6.74 -26.80 10.93
CA ILE A 578 -5.73 -26.35 11.88
C ILE A 578 -5.02 -27.56 12.48
N THR A 579 -3.69 -27.53 12.46
CA THR A 579 -2.81 -28.36 13.28
C THR A 579 -1.94 -27.44 14.11
N SER A 580 -1.96 -27.59 15.43
CA SER A 580 -1.25 -26.72 16.36
C SER A 580 -0.68 -27.48 17.55
N ASP A 581 0.48 -27.03 18.07
CA ASP A 581 1.11 -27.60 19.27
C ASP A 581 0.51 -27.03 20.59
N SER A 582 -0.32 -25.99 20.49
CA SER A 582 -1.11 -25.38 21.58
C SER A 582 -2.61 -25.50 21.29
N ASP A 583 -3.42 -24.47 21.59
CA ASP A 583 -4.82 -24.43 21.20
C ASP A 583 -4.99 -24.34 19.68
N GLY A 584 -6.08 -24.91 19.15
CA GLY A 584 -6.44 -24.77 17.74
C GLY A 584 -6.88 -23.36 17.41
N ILE A 585 -7.94 -22.92 18.08
CA ILE A 585 -8.43 -21.54 18.06
C ILE A 585 -8.45 -21.05 19.51
N HIS A 586 -7.75 -19.96 19.78
CA HIS A 586 -7.73 -19.29 21.07
C HIS A 586 -8.26 -17.87 20.90
N VAL A 587 -9.27 -17.54 21.70
CA VAL A 587 -9.87 -16.21 21.78
C VAL A 587 -9.72 -15.75 23.21
N PHE A 588 -9.00 -14.67 23.43
CA PHE A 588 -8.90 -14.07 24.74
C PHE A 588 -10.11 -13.16 24.97
N TYR A 589 -10.32 -12.15 24.12
CA TYR A 589 -11.45 -11.24 24.24
C TYR A 589 -12.21 -11.02 22.92
N ILE A 590 -13.52 -11.21 22.99
CA ILE A 590 -14.50 -10.60 22.09
C ILE A 590 -15.50 -9.86 22.96
N GLU A 591 -15.27 -8.56 23.17
CA GLU A 591 -15.92 -7.76 24.21
C GLU A 591 -16.28 -6.34 23.74
N TYR A 592 -17.03 -5.61 24.58
CA TYR A 592 -17.34 -4.19 24.43
C TYR A 592 -17.98 -3.82 23.09
N PHE A 593 -19.09 -4.48 22.77
CA PHE A 593 -19.92 -4.14 21.62
C PHE A 593 -21.10 -3.29 22.09
N GLY A 594 -21.19 -2.04 21.66
CA GLY A 594 -22.29 -1.17 22.07
C GLY A 594 -22.33 -0.96 23.58
N GLU A 595 -21.18 -0.74 24.23
CA GLU A 595 -21.15 -0.33 25.63
C GLU A 595 -21.52 1.17 25.75
N TYR A 596 -22.10 1.60 26.88
CA TYR A 596 -22.53 2.98 27.15
C TYR A 596 -23.42 3.63 26.06
N MET A 597 -24.59 3.05 25.80
CA MET A 597 -25.53 3.58 24.80
C MET A 597 -26.62 4.51 25.36
N TYR A 598 -26.66 5.76 24.93
CA TYR A 598 -27.62 6.78 25.38
C TYR A 598 -28.63 7.22 24.29
N ASN A 599 -29.71 7.86 24.73
CA ASN A 599 -30.71 8.51 23.86
C ASN A 599 -31.39 7.56 22.87
N THR A 600 -31.12 7.67 21.57
CA THR A 600 -31.73 6.86 20.48
C THR A 600 -30.65 6.14 19.68
N SER A 601 -29.45 5.97 20.25
CA SER A 601 -28.35 5.30 19.58
C SER A 601 -28.65 3.83 19.31
N THR A 602 -28.08 3.29 18.23
CA THR A 602 -28.36 1.91 17.80
C THR A 602 -27.10 1.16 17.43
N PHE A 603 -26.96 -0.05 17.95
CA PHE A 603 -25.89 -1.00 17.60
C PHE A 603 -26.51 -2.24 16.96
N THR A 604 -26.01 -2.65 15.80
CA THR A 604 -26.43 -3.88 15.12
C THR A 604 -25.23 -4.66 14.60
N MET A 605 -25.12 -5.94 14.97
CA MET A 605 -24.13 -6.86 14.42
C MET A 605 -24.76 -8.16 13.94
N GLY A 606 -24.04 -8.88 13.09
CA GLY A 606 -24.34 -10.25 12.69
C GLY A 606 -24.07 -11.27 13.80
N ASN A 607 -23.71 -12.48 13.37
CA ASN A 607 -23.37 -13.60 14.23
C ASN A 607 -21.90 -13.57 14.65
N ILE A 608 -21.58 -14.29 15.72
CA ILE A 608 -20.22 -14.75 16.04
C ILE A 608 -20.19 -16.25 15.78
N GLU A 609 -19.34 -16.71 14.88
CA GLU A 609 -19.32 -18.11 14.41
C GLU A 609 -17.94 -18.74 14.49
N PHE A 610 -17.90 -19.96 15.00
CA PHE A 610 -16.75 -20.87 14.98
C PHE A 610 -17.20 -22.19 14.38
N ASN A 611 -17.36 -22.21 13.06
CA ASN A 611 -18.10 -23.26 12.35
C ASN A 611 -17.23 -24.08 11.38
N ASP A 612 -17.55 -25.36 11.26
CA ASP A 612 -16.99 -26.28 10.27
C ASP A 612 -15.44 -26.37 10.28
N ASN A 613 -14.81 -26.10 11.43
CA ASN A 613 -13.36 -26.20 11.57
C ASN A 613 -12.92 -27.65 11.80
N ILE A 614 -11.81 -28.04 11.19
CA ILE A 614 -11.11 -29.31 11.42
C ILE A 614 -9.87 -28.99 12.24
N ILE A 615 -9.83 -29.41 13.50
CA ILE A 615 -8.79 -29.01 14.46
C ILE A 615 -8.08 -30.25 15.02
N ASN A 616 -6.76 -30.29 14.89
CA ASN A 616 -5.89 -31.20 15.61
C ASN A 616 -4.94 -30.37 16.50
N SER A 617 -5.19 -30.35 17.80
CA SER A 617 -4.44 -29.51 18.73
C SER A 617 -3.84 -30.33 19.88
N ASP A 618 -2.67 -29.92 20.33
CA ASP A 618 -2.01 -30.53 21.48
C ASP A 618 -2.46 -29.93 22.83
N ASP A 619 -3.33 -28.91 22.84
CA ASP A 619 -4.07 -28.43 24.02
C ASP A 619 -5.60 -28.42 23.79
N ASN A 620 -6.26 -27.26 23.74
CA ASN A 620 -7.71 -27.13 23.50
C ASN A 620 -8.04 -27.09 22.01
N GLY A 621 -9.23 -27.56 21.63
CA GLY A 621 -9.69 -27.41 20.25
C GLY A 621 -10.03 -25.95 19.96
N ILE A 622 -11.08 -25.48 20.62
CA ILE A 622 -11.50 -24.07 20.64
C ILE A 622 -11.52 -23.65 22.10
N TYR A 623 -10.79 -22.59 22.42
CA TYR A 623 -10.77 -21.96 23.73
C TYR A 623 -11.18 -20.50 23.56
N ALA A 624 -12.25 -20.09 24.21
CA ALA A 624 -12.59 -18.70 24.41
C ALA A 624 -12.49 -18.41 25.90
N TYR A 625 -11.66 -17.45 26.28
CA TYR A 625 -11.66 -16.94 27.64
C TYR A 625 -12.97 -16.20 27.86
N GLU A 626 -13.22 -15.08 27.18
CA GLU A 626 -14.42 -14.31 27.44
C GLU A 626 -15.09 -13.82 26.15
N LEU A 627 -16.41 -14.02 26.10
CA LEU A 627 -17.31 -13.53 25.05
C LEU A 627 -18.40 -12.71 25.74
N GLY A 628 -18.38 -11.39 25.61
CA GLY A 628 -19.19 -10.59 26.52
C GLY A 628 -19.30 -9.10 26.24
N TYR A 629 -19.72 -8.37 27.27
CA TYR A 629 -19.83 -6.91 27.29
C TYR A 629 -20.61 -6.36 26.09
N CYS A 630 -21.76 -6.98 25.81
CA CYS A 630 -22.59 -6.64 24.66
C CYS A 630 -23.83 -5.86 25.12
N GLY A 631 -23.97 -4.62 24.65
CA GLY A 631 -25.15 -3.79 24.91
C GLY A 631 -25.30 -3.42 26.39
N ASN A 632 -24.22 -3.04 27.05
CA ASN A 632 -24.21 -2.68 28.47
C ASN A 632 -24.48 -1.18 28.69
N TYR A 633 -24.95 -0.83 29.90
CA TYR A 633 -25.21 0.55 30.33
C TYR A 633 -26.09 1.35 29.36
N MET A 634 -27.28 0.81 29.06
CA MET A 634 -28.17 1.38 28.03
C MET A 634 -29.26 2.30 28.62
N TYR A 635 -29.38 3.52 28.10
CA TYR A 635 -30.32 4.56 28.57
C TYR A 635 -31.24 5.12 27.46
N GLY A 636 -32.37 5.73 27.84
CA GLY A 636 -33.29 6.36 26.90
C GLY A 636 -34.13 5.38 26.08
N THR A 637 -33.87 5.32 24.78
CA THR A 637 -34.50 4.46 23.77
C THR A 637 -33.45 3.75 22.92
N SER A 638 -32.21 3.66 23.40
CA SER A 638 -31.11 2.99 22.69
C SER A 638 -31.41 1.51 22.46
N SER A 639 -30.84 0.93 21.40
CA SER A 639 -31.10 -0.45 21.04
C SER A 639 -29.87 -1.20 20.56
N PHE A 640 -29.63 -2.37 21.15
CA PHE A 640 -28.60 -3.32 20.76
C PHE A 640 -29.24 -4.56 20.14
N THR A 641 -28.75 -4.99 18.98
CA THR A 641 -29.16 -6.23 18.33
C THR A 641 -27.96 -6.97 17.80
N MET A 642 -27.80 -8.23 18.20
CA MET A 642 -26.83 -9.14 17.61
C MET A 642 -27.49 -10.43 17.12
N GLY A 643 -26.83 -11.07 16.16
CA GLY A 643 -27.17 -12.39 15.65
C GLY A 643 -26.93 -13.50 16.69
N ARG A 644 -26.53 -14.67 16.22
CA ARG A 644 -26.27 -15.84 17.07
C ARG A 644 -24.80 -15.93 17.46
N ILE A 645 -24.52 -16.62 18.54
CA ILE A 645 -23.19 -17.16 18.84
C ILE A 645 -23.23 -18.65 18.50
N GLU A 646 -22.34 -19.13 17.63
CA GLU A 646 -22.41 -20.48 17.11
C GLU A 646 -21.06 -21.21 17.09
N PHE A 647 -21.07 -22.44 17.59
CA PHE A 647 -19.98 -23.41 17.51
C PHE A 647 -20.52 -24.70 16.87
N SER A 648 -20.57 -24.74 15.54
CA SER A 648 -21.29 -25.79 14.81
C SER A 648 -20.41 -26.54 13.80
N GLY A 649 -20.63 -27.84 13.66
CA GLY A 649 -20.02 -28.65 12.59
C GLY A 649 -18.52 -28.92 12.73
N ASN A 650 -17.90 -28.54 13.86
CA ASN A 650 -16.46 -28.71 14.05
C ASN A 650 -16.07 -30.18 14.23
N VAL A 651 -14.92 -30.56 13.68
CA VAL A 651 -14.27 -31.85 13.88
C VAL A 651 -12.99 -31.62 14.67
N ILE A 652 -13.03 -31.93 15.96
CA ILE A 652 -11.98 -31.57 16.92
C ILE A 652 -11.31 -32.84 17.47
N ASN A 653 -9.99 -32.85 17.42
CA ASN A 653 -9.14 -33.80 18.12
C ASN A 653 -8.13 -33.03 18.97
N SER A 654 -8.37 -32.95 20.28
CA SER A 654 -7.58 -32.14 21.22
C SER A 654 -7.09 -32.98 22.40
N THR A 655 -5.98 -32.60 23.04
CA THR A 655 -5.49 -33.31 24.23
C THR A 655 -6.10 -32.81 25.53
N ASN A 656 -6.73 -31.63 25.51
CA ASN A 656 -7.44 -31.02 26.64
C ASN A 656 -8.94 -30.84 26.33
N TYR A 657 -9.49 -29.63 26.34
CA TYR A 657 -10.91 -29.39 26.06
C TYR A 657 -11.21 -29.46 24.56
N GLY A 658 -12.42 -29.89 24.18
CA GLY A 658 -12.85 -29.82 22.78
C GLY A 658 -13.25 -28.40 22.42
N VAL A 659 -14.36 -27.92 22.99
CA VAL A 659 -14.78 -26.51 23.00
C VAL A 659 -14.85 -26.07 24.45
N TYR A 660 -14.15 -25.01 24.80
CA TYR A 660 -14.16 -24.37 26.11
C TYR A 660 -14.50 -22.90 25.95
N VAL A 661 -15.53 -22.43 26.65
CA VAL A 661 -15.82 -21.01 26.83
C VAL A 661 -15.80 -20.76 28.34
N ASN A 662 -14.88 -19.93 28.83
CA ASN A 662 -14.80 -19.63 30.26
C ASN A 662 -16.03 -18.84 30.67
N ASP A 663 -16.25 -17.68 30.05
CA ASP A 663 -17.31 -16.76 30.43
C ASP A 663 -18.10 -16.29 29.19
N PHE A 664 -19.41 -16.49 29.26
CA PHE A 664 -20.35 -15.58 28.61
C PHE A 664 -20.69 -14.51 29.64
N TYR A 665 -20.18 -13.29 29.43
CA TYR A 665 -20.16 -12.27 30.47
C TYR A 665 -20.93 -11.02 30.04
N GLU A 666 -21.86 -10.55 30.87
CA GLU A 666 -22.57 -9.26 30.70
C GLU A 666 -23.18 -9.03 29.31
N PHE A 667 -24.35 -9.63 29.08
CA PHE A 667 -25.19 -9.34 27.90
C PHE A 667 -26.41 -8.53 28.32
N GLY A 668 -26.45 -7.25 27.96
CA GLY A 668 -27.54 -6.34 28.35
C GLY A 668 -27.53 -6.01 29.84
N TYR A 669 -26.35 -5.74 30.42
CA TYR A 669 -26.19 -5.34 31.82
C TYR A 669 -26.58 -3.85 32.02
N GLU A 670 -27.28 -3.54 33.11
CA GLU A 670 -27.66 -2.17 33.50
C GLU A 670 -28.46 -1.40 32.43
N MET A 671 -29.71 -1.81 32.17
CA MET A 671 -30.59 -1.20 31.16
C MET A 671 -31.71 -0.35 31.78
N TYR A 672 -31.85 0.90 31.34
CA TYR A 672 -32.80 1.89 31.86
C TYR A 672 -33.83 2.37 30.81
N ASP A 673 -34.86 3.08 31.27
CA ASP A 673 -35.87 3.75 30.44
C ASP A 673 -36.62 2.84 29.45
N ASN A 674 -36.45 2.98 28.15
CA ASN A 674 -37.08 2.15 27.11
C ASN A 674 -36.00 1.52 26.21
N SER A 675 -34.79 1.30 26.74
CA SER A 675 -33.73 0.65 26.00
C SER A 675 -34.05 -0.82 25.70
N SER A 676 -33.44 -1.37 24.65
CA SER A 676 -33.71 -2.73 24.22
C SER A 676 -32.45 -3.50 23.82
N PHE A 677 -32.39 -4.75 24.25
CA PHE A 677 -31.31 -5.68 23.97
C PHE A 677 -31.89 -6.95 23.33
N THR A 678 -31.31 -7.37 22.20
CA THR A 678 -31.68 -8.61 21.52
C THR A 678 -30.44 -9.40 21.12
N LEU A 679 -30.31 -10.60 21.67
CA LEU A 679 -29.36 -11.62 21.24
C LEU A 679 -30.11 -12.74 20.51
N GLY A 680 -29.61 -13.16 19.36
CA GLY A 680 -30.18 -14.24 18.56
C GLY A 680 -30.34 -15.54 19.35
N SER A 681 -29.31 -16.37 19.44
CA SER A 681 -29.31 -17.69 20.12
C SER A 681 -27.88 -18.13 20.33
N ILE A 682 -27.63 -19.03 21.29
CA ILE A 682 -26.32 -19.64 21.51
C ILE A 682 -26.41 -21.11 21.12
N HIS A 683 -25.66 -21.49 20.08
CA HIS A 683 -25.76 -22.81 19.46
C HIS A 683 -24.42 -23.54 19.54
N VAL A 684 -24.44 -24.79 19.99
CA VAL A 684 -23.29 -25.70 19.91
C VAL A 684 -23.76 -27.01 19.28
N ASN A 685 -23.71 -27.11 17.95
CA ASN A 685 -24.42 -28.18 17.23
C ASN A 685 -23.52 -29.01 16.32
N SER A 686 -23.86 -30.29 16.16
CA SER A 686 -23.27 -31.17 15.13
C SER A 686 -21.74 -31.31 15.18
N ASN A 687 -21.12 -31.07 16.34
CA ASN A 687 -19.67 -31.20 16.50
C ASN A 687 -19.27 -32.67 16.69
N THR A 688 -18.13 -33.06 16.13
CA THR A 688 -17.48 -34.35 16.36
C THR A 688 -16.19 -34.13 17.14
N ILE A 689 -16.19 -34.49 18.42
CA ILE A 689 -15.13 -34.12 19.36
C ILE A 689 -14.49 -35.37 19.96
N ASN A 690 -13.17 -35.48 19.83
CA ASN A 690 -12.32 -36.36 20.63
C ASN A 690 -11.44 -35.47 21.51
N SER A 691 -11.60 -35.55 22.83
CA SER A 691 -10.88 -34.66 23.75
C SER A 691 -10.28 -35.40 24.94
N GLY A 692 -9.16 -34.90 25.47
CA GLY A 692 -8.51 -35.49 26.64
C GLY A 692 -9.05 -35.00 27.98
N SER A 693 -9.85 -33.93 28.00
CA SER A 693 -10.58 -33.40 29.17
C SER A 693 -12.10 -33.42 28.91
N HIS A 694 -12.81 -32.29 29.00
CA HIS A 694 -14.24 -32.19 28.67
C HIS A 694 -14.44 -32.01 27.17
N GLY A 695 -15.58 -32.46 26.64
CA GLY A 695 -15.90 -32.34 25.22
C GLY A 695 -16.30 -30.92 24.88
N ILE A 696 -17.45 -30.49 25.43
CA ILE A 696 -17.93 -29.12 25.39
C ILE A 696 -18.04 -28.64 26.84
N ASP A 697 -17.49 -27.48 27.13
CA ASP A 697 -17.53 -26.83 28.43
C ASP A 697 -17.89 -25.35 28.23
N LEU A 698 -19.13 -25.00 28.55
CA LEU A 698 -19.60 -23.62 28.60
C LEU A 698 -19.70 -23.25 30.07
N TYR A 699 -18.63 -22.69 30.61
CA TYR A 699 -18.38 -22.75 32.04
C TYR A 699 -19.25 -21.75 32.83
N ASN A 700 -19.32 -20.49 32.42
CA ASN A 700 -20.09 -19.45 33.10
C ASN A 700 -21.02 -18.68 32.15
N PHE A 701 -22.21 -18.37 32.64
CA PHE A 701 -23.16 -17.41 32.09
C PHE A 701 -23.49 -16.41 33.19
N GLU A 702 -22.83 -15.25 33.15
CA GLU A 702 -22.90 -14.26 34.22
C GLU A 702 -23.53 -12.96 33.71
N TYR A 703 -24.42 -12.38 34.53
CA TYR A 703 -24.98 -11.03 34.32
C TYR A 703 -25.84 -10.83 33.07
N PHE A 704 -26.53 -11.88 32.63
CA PHE A 704 -27.48 -11.81 31.52
C PHE A 704 -28.74 -11.03 31.92
N GLY A 705 -28.91 -9.83 31.36
CA GLY A 705 -30.04 -8.97 31.64
C GLY A 705 -30.18 -8.62 33.12
N GLU A 706 -29.07 -8.37 33.82
CA GLU A 706 -29.12 -7.84 35.19
C GLU A 706 -29.47 -6.34 35.20
N ALA A 707 -30.14 -5.89 36.27
CA ALA A 707 -30.45 -4.49 36.55
C ALA A 707 -31.32 -3.82 35.46
N LEU A 708 -32.42 -4.49 35.07
CA LEU A 708 -33.38 -3.95 34.10
C LEU A 708 -34.39 -3.01 34.75
N HIS A 709 -34.37 -1.74 34.40
CA HIS A 709 -35.18 -0.68 34.99
C HIS A 709 -36.07 0.03 33.97
N GLY A 710 -37.14 0.68 34.44
CA GLY A 710 -38.05 1.45 33.58
C GLY A 710 -39.00 0.54 32.80
N SER A 711 -38.97 0.62 31.48
CA SER A 711 -39.68 -0.21 30.49
C SER A 711 -38.69 -0.87 29.53
N SER A 712 -37.45 -1.08 29.96
CA SER A 712 -36.41 -1.75 29.17
C SER A 712 -36.80 -3.19 28.82
N SER A 713 -36.32 -3.68 27.67
CA SER A 713 -36.63 -5.02 27.18
C SER A 713 -35.38 -5.79 26.81
N TRP A 714 -35.16 -6.91 27.49
CA TRP A 714 -34.10 -7.85 27.18
C TRP A 714 -34.70 -9.09 26.54
N SER A 715 -34.12 -9.54 25.43
CA SER A 715 -34.52 -10.80 24.82
C SER A 715 -33.35 -11.62 24.27
N MET A 716 -33.45 -12.93 24.45
CA MET A 716 -32.59 -13.91 23.81
C MET A 716 -33.41 -15.06 23.24
N GLY A 717 -32.97 -15.65 22.13
CA GLY A 717 -33.50 -16.93 21.66
C GLY A 717 -33.02 -18.12 22.49
N THR A 718 -32.73 -19.24 21.82
CA THR A 718 -32.48 -20.53 22.48
C THR A 718 -31.00 -20.72 22.83
N ILE A 719 -30.72 -21.40 23.94
CA ILE A 719 -29.43 -22.08 24.11
C ILE A 719 -29.65 -23.52 23.64
N GLN A 720 -28.91 -23.95 22.62
CA GLN A 720 -29.15 -25.23 21.96
C GLN A 720 -27.86 -26.05 21.84
N SER A 721 -27.95 -27.33 22.18
CA SER A 721 -26.87 -28.29 21.90
C SER A 721 -27.40 -29.61 21.36
N ASN A 722 -27.33 -29.76 20.03
CA ASN A 722 -27.88 -30.88 19.29
C ASN A 722 -26.84 -31.64 18.46
N ASP A 723 -27.07 -32.93 18.31
CA ASP A 723 -26.34 -33.81 17.38
C ASP A 723 -24.81 -33.85 17.54
N ASN A 724 -24.29 -33.49 18.73
CA ASN A 724 -22.87 -33.58 19.05
C ASN A 724 -22.42 -35.04 19.31
N GLN A 725 -21.36 -35.46 18.64
CA GLN A 725 -20.70 -36.75 18.83
C GLN A 725 -19.43 -36.56 19.65
N ILE A 726 -19.49 -36.89 20.94
CA ILE A 726 -18.42 -36.57 21.89
C ILE A 726 -17.80 -37.85 22.47
N ASN A 727 -16.48 -37.93 22.37
CA ASN A 727 -15.65 -38.93 23.01
C ASN A 727 -14.58 -38.21 23.86
N SER A 728 -14.93 -37.92 25.10
CA SER A 728 -14.08 -37.19 26.05
C SER A 728 -13.69 -38.07 27.24
N LYS A 729 -12.61 -37.71 27.95
CA LYS A 729 -12.22 -38.40 29.21
C LYS A 729 -12.94 -37.86 30.44
N GLY A 730 -13.41 -36.61 30.39
CA GLY A 730 -14.18 -35.94 31.43
C GLY A 730 -15.68 -35.88 31.11
N HIS A 731 -16.32 -34.73 31.30
CA HIS A 731 -17.70 -34.51 30.91
C HIS A 731 -17.83 -34.51 29.38
N GLY A 732 -18.89 -35.12 28.86
CA GLY A 732 -19.22 -35.01 27.44
C GLY A 732 -19.58 -33.56 27.11
N MET A 733 -20.58 -33.06 27.80
CA MET A 733 -20.95 -31.64 27.82
C MET A 733 -21.10 -31.19 29.27
N TYR A 734 -20.58 -30.01 29.58
CA TYR A 734 -20.81 -29.26 30.80
C TYR A 734 -21.32 -27.87 30.43
N ILE A 735 -22.45 -27.49 31.03
CA ILE A 735 -22.96 -26.11 31.01
C ILE A 735 -23.00 -25.73 32.48
N GLY A 736 -22.15 -24.79 32.86
CA GLY A 736 -21.88 -24.48 34.24
C GLY A 736 -22.80 -23.43 34.82
N TYR A 737 -22.24 -22.44 35.51
CA TYR A 737 -22.98 -21.54 36.38
C TYR A 737 -23.82 -20.56 35.58
N ILE A 738 -25.08 -20.39 35.98
CA ILE A 738 -25.94 -19.33 35.51
C ILE A 738 -26.18 -18.43 36.71
N ASP A 739 -25.43 -17.33 36.78
CA ASP A 739 -25.47 -16.40 37.89
C ASP A 739 -25.94 -15.02 37.41
N TYR A 740 -26.66 -14.32 38.28
CA TYR A 740 -27.21 -12.97 38.04
C TYR A 740 -28.15 -12.81 36.83
N PHE A 741 -28.70 -13.92 36.32
CA PHE A 741 -29.68 -13.89 35.23
C PHE A 741 -31.00 -13.20 35.65
N GLY A 742 -31.30 -12.04 35.06
CA GLY A 742 -32.54 -11.30 35.33
C GLY A 742 -32.67 -10.77 36.76
N VAL A 743 -31.54 -10.48 37.42
CA VAL A 743 -31.53 -9.92 38.79
C VAL A 743 -31.84 -8.42 38.77
N ASP A 744 -32.39 -7.90 39.87
CA ASP A 744 -32.68 -6.48 40.08
C ASP A 744 -33.57 -5.78 39.04
N MET A 745 -34.53 -6.53 38.46
CA MET A 745 -35.55 -5.97 37.58
C MET A 745 -36.57 -5.09 38.33
N THR A 746 -36.76 -3.84 37.88
CA THR A 746 -37.77 -2.91 38.42
C THR A 746 -38.55 -2.17 37.33
N GLY A 747 -39.77 -1.70 37.63
CA GLY A 747 -40.63 -1.01 36.67
C GLY A 747 -41.48 -1.96 35.84
N ASN A 748 -41.75 -1.58 34.59
CA ASN A 748 -42.36 -2.39 33.53
C ASN A 748 -41.32 -3.09 32.65
N SER A 749 -40.09 -3.31 33.15
CA SER A 749 -39.05 -4.00 32.39
C SER A 749 -39.44 -5.46 32.08
N SER A 750 -38.88 -6.01 31.02
CA SER A 750 -39.19 -7.36 30.56
C SER A 750 -37.93 -8.12 30.17
N LEU A 751 -37.95 -9.42 30.46
CA LEU A 751 -36.90 -10.37 30.11
C LEU A 751 -37.57 -11.57 29.45
N THR A 752 -37.14 -11.91 28.23
CA THR A 752 -37.64 -13.10 27.51
C THR A 752 -36.47 -13.92 27.00
N MET A 753 -36.43 -15.20 27.38
CA MET A 753 -35.45 -16.16 26.87
C MET A 753 -36.17 -17.31 26.17
N GLY A 754 -35.60 -17.82 25.09
CA GLY A 754 -36.00 -19.07 24.48
C GLY A 754 -35.76 -20.28 25.39
N ASN A 755 -35.99 -21.48 24.85
CA ASN A 755 -35.72 -22.72 25.56
C ASN A 755 -34.20 -22.96 25.70
N ILE A 756 -33.84 -23.77 26.70
CA ILE A 756 -32.57 -24.49 26.74
C ILE A 756 -32.88 -25.90 26.22
N GLU A 757 -32.32 -26.27 25.06
CA GLU A 757 -32.66 -27.50 24.31
C GLU A 757 -31.48 -28.47 24.16
#